data_AF-A0A1W0A224-F1
#
_entry.id   AF-A0A1W0A224-F1
#
_cell.length_a   1.000
_cell.length_b   1.000
_cell.length_c   1.000
_cell.angle_alpha   90.00
_cell.angle_beta   90.00
_cell.angle_gamma   90.00
#
_symmetry.space_group_name_H-M   'P 1'
#
loop_
_entity.id
_entity.type
_entity.pdbx_description
1 polymer ?
#
loop_
_entity_poly.entity_id
_entity_poly.type
_entity_poly.pdbx_seq_one_letter_code
_entity_poly.pdbx_strand_id
1 'polypeptide(L)'
;MPRIGSIGSNKKSVIMSDGFSLNIAVGTAPKAPVKRKVVKFRQKKVKAKQAKAKTQKNQSKDGGSVKIQRAKPLIQQVSPIKETPVTVEKEPIEKEIVAEEKPIDDAKPEEKIAPKQTLIQDIPEMKKSVVDNSTKKNNGKLGSRRNPNKESYSAEALLRPTIDMSKVTVHEAPVKSSTSKEIFSASTFENLKLHPHLVTILTKPKENGGFGFDKPTRVQVKSVPAIAQTGDVLLKSETGSGKTLAFCLPMVHRLMSKQPRINRTDGCLAMILAPTRELCTQIQETLERLLKVAVYIVAGSVVGGEKKKSEKARLRKGVSILVATPGRLVDHLTNTHSFHYNKLEFLILDEADRLLDMGFERSITQILEFIASKKDDDVVRQTILVSATINSGVERLAAMSLTSPRFIDADTKEQAVYATPEQLVQHFMIVPAKQRLCALSSFLRSECKIAKASKIVVFLSTCDAVDFMTTLFQKCTWPQRNEMFGPAIFRLHGNVNQQERTSTFQAFCKASAGILFCTDVAARGLNLPTVQWIVQYDPPTETRDYVHRVGRTARSGAVGNSLLFLLPSEAAYCEHLQEKGLNLTALNYEATIARSASKGEFRSSQKKALHEVIVHELQYLFEQSVLADTELFDMACQAFQSFVRSYATHASETRQYFHVRSLHFGHVAKSFGLREPPASTKVTKASQQAKGGTLKKRKEREQVDEEIKKKKQKKIVQTKRAYNHHNVGVFTKLVVLIWLGVFALVVVRLSLLGLHKLHYACTARVPALTYQYNHVMDHIVRGCSLLRLPYHPTWYLFNGHLQTALVAVEEDEPHVPYRRELFELSDGGVLSLDWVQLPSVSSDDYDKPTIMILHGLAGGSHEKYVRHTVVELLQSGWQVVVMNARGCGKTKVVTPKLFCAAYTQDVREVTAYLRQQHVPTSPLIGLGFSLGSNILTKFVGEEGNECLLTAMISVGNPYCLTTSSNHLMGTWFYRHTYNNIMTKNLIDVVFHQTNAHEVFQDHPEVDLDHLRTSKNLREYDDRFTRRVFGYDTVSEFYREASCVPYIKHITIPTFFLSAYDDPICVHQGIPYEDCAANPNVLLAVTHAGGHLGFYSGTNGHAWSPSVIAEYCNTIHRLVSTGVIKSIAAPEEPAPVEEEEEELETSTLTMESEEIPRDEPIVPLSRDFPTKRKLVDEITDVVAATLDDMTDTLIQHATVDTAIYSGLVAMGLYYWWWKRK
;
A
#
# COMPACT_ATOMS: atom_id res chain seq x y z
N MET A 1 11.43 -42.15 56.22
CA MET A 1 12.42 -43.07 55.57
C MET A 1 11.61 -43.99 54.64
N PRO A 2 12.15 -45.07 54.05
CA PRO A 2 11.42 -46.33 54.06
C PRO A 2 11.21 -46.75 55.52
N ARG A 3 9.95 -46.97 55.92
CA ARG A 3 9.31 -46.28 57.08
C ARG A 3 8.76 -44.87 56.73
N ILE A 4 7.79 -44.90 55.82
CA ILE A 4 6.36 -44.56 56.04
C ILE A 4 6.01 -43.11 56.40
N GLY A 5 4.88 -42.63 55.84
CA GLY A 5 4.17 -41.40 56.20
C GLY A 5 4.48 -40.23 55.24
N SER A 6 3.56 -39.58 54.50
CA SER A 6 2.10 -39.32 54.55
C SER A 6 1.67 -38.06 55.31
N ILE A 7 0.93 -37.17 54.62
CA ILE A 7 0.10 -36.06 55.16
C ILE A 7 0.92 -34.89 55.77
N GLY A 8 0.57 -33.60 55.61
CA GLY A 8 -0.44 -32.98 54.73
C GLY A 8 -1.00 -31.66 55.28
N SER A 9 -1.41 -30.75 54.37
CA SER A 9 -2.18 -29.51 54.63
C SER A 9 -1.39 -28.32 55.29
N ASN A 10 -1.51 -27.09 54.76
CA ASN A 10 -2.35 -25.95 55.23
C ASN A 10 -1.79 -25.19 56.46
N LYS A 11 -1.95 -23.87 56.65
CA LYS A 11 -2.59 -22.77 55.87
C LYS A 11 -2.15 -21.39 56.44
N LYS A 12 -2.04 -20.35 55.59
CA LYS A 12 -2.24 -18.89 55.93
C LYS A 12 -1.29 -18.29 57.00
N SER A 13 -1.19 -16.98 57.31
CA SER A 13 -1.35 -15.67 56.61
C SER A 13 -0.67 -14.58 57.53
N VAL A 14 -0.80 -13.24 57.54
CA VAL A 14 -1.59 -12.15 56.89
C VAL A 14 -0.87 -10.78 57.16
N ILE A 15 -1.43 -9.64 56.69
CA ILE A 15 -1.15 -8.22 57.06
C ILE A 15 0.00 -7.47 56.32
N MET A 16 -0.27 -6.20 56.01
CA MET A 16 0.63 -5.12 55.54
C MET A 16 0.74 -4.04 56.63
N SER A 17 1.85 -3.29 56.71
CA SER A 17 1.83 -1.80 56.75
C SER A 17 3.22 -1.14 56.87
N ASP A 18 3.24 0.13 56.44
CA ASP A 18 4.20 1.25 56.54
C ASP A 18 5.35 1.26 57.57
N GLY A 19 6.48 1.86 57.15
CA GLY A 19 7.07 2.98 57.92
C GLY A 19 8.50 2.87 58.51
N PHE A 20 9.30 3.91 58.23
CA PHE A 20 10.43 4.44 59.03
C PHE A 20 11.68 3.58 59.39
N SER A 21 12.73 3.78 58.59
CA SER A 21 14.14 4.14 58.93
C SER A 21 14.75 3.92 60.34
N LEU A 22 16.04 3.55 60.39
CA LEU A 22 17.02 4.10 61.36
C LEU A 22 18.51 3.95 60.91
N ASN A 23 19.44 4.55 61.68
CA ASN A 23 20.87 4.81 61.40
C ASN A 23 21.78 3.53 61.44
N ILE A 24 23.10 3.51 61.15
CA ILE A 24 24.29 4.16 61.79
C ILE A 24 25.54 4.08 60.84
N ALA A 25 26.63 4.84 61.07
CA ALA A 25 27.90 4.84 60.28
C ALA A 25 29.13 4.24 61.08
N VAL A 26 30.42 4.64 61.06
CA VAL A 26 31.17 5.89 60.77
C VAL A 26 32.66 5.59 60.41
N GLY A 27 33.29 6.33 59.48
CA GLY A 27 34.77 6.53 59.39
C GLY A 27 35.58 5.56 58.50
N THR A 28 36.86 5.82 58.13
CA THR A 28 37.72 7.03 58.25
C THR A 28 38.91 6.95 57.25
N ALA A 29 39.61 8.07 56.95
CA ALA A 29 40.77 8.13 56.03
C ALA A 29 42.14 7.96 56.75
N PRO A 30 43.32 7.81 56.07
CA PRO A 30 44.06 9.00 55.56
C PRO A 30 45.14 8.85 54.41
N LYS A 31 45.53 10.01 53.83
CA LYS A 31 46.89 10.44 53.34
C LYS A 31 47.63 9.79 52.11
N ALA A 32 47.70 10.59 51.01
CA ALA A 32 48.93 11.20 50.42
C ALA A 32 49.97 10.36 49.58
N PRO A 33 50.89 10.97 48.76
CA PRO A 33 50.81 12.18 47.88
C PRO A 33 51.65 12.12 46.53
N VAL A 34 51.78 13.27 45.80
CA VAL A 34 52.86 13.65 44.80
C VAL A 34 52.79 13.05 43.35
N LYS A 35 53.11 13.71 42.20
CA LYS A 35 53.10 15.13 41.70
C LYS A 35 53.57 15.20 40.19
N ARG A 36 53.31 16.36 39.51
CA ARG A 36 53.92 16.89 38.22
C ARG A 36 53.54 16.20 36.88
N LYS A 37 53.56 16.84 35.69
CA LYS A 37 53.41 18.27 35.21
C LYS A 37 53.13 18.21 33.67
N VAL A 38 52.09 18.84 33.09
CA VAL A 38 51.90 20.27 32.67
C VAL A 38 52.77 20.79 31.51
N VAL A 39 52.10 21.31 30.47
CA VAL A 39 52.47 22.43 29.56
C VAL A 39 51.22 22.78 28.68
N LYS A 40 50.70 24.01 28.48
CA LYS A 40 50.99 25.34 29.10
C LYS A 40 49.87 26.43 29.11
N PHE A 41 49.04 26.56 28.06
CA PHE A 41 48.85 27.88 27.40
C PHE A 41 47.43 28.15 26.84
N ARG A 42 46.95 29.38 26.53
CA ARG A 42 47.41 30.81 26.68
C ARG A 42 46.19 31.76 26.38
N GLN A 43 46.03 33.05 26.74
CA GLN A 43 46.18 33.90 27.95
C GLN A 43 45.23 35.14 27.75
N LYS A 44 44.85 35.88 28.81
CA LYS A 44 43.95 37.09 28.80
C LYS A 44 42.45 36.76 28.55
N LYS A 45 41.42 37.59 28.79
CA LYS A 45 41.26 38.91 29.49
C LYS A 45 39.88 38.91 30.26
N VAL A 46 39.51 39.95 31.01
CA VAL A 46 39.49 39.83 32.48
C VAL A 46 38.41 40.71 33.21
N LYS A 47 37.72 40.15 34.23
CA LYS A 47 36.95 40.82 35.35
C LYS A 47 35.57 41.48 34.99
N ALA A 48 34.65 41.79 35.93
CA ALA A 48 34.72 41.88 37.41
C ALA A 48 33.41 41.51 38.21
N LYS A 49 33.60 41.41 39.55
CA LYS A 49 32.69 41.29 40.74
C LYS A 49 31.27 41.92 40.64
N GLN A 50 30.18 41.34 41.18
CA GLN A 50 29.79 40.87 42.56
C GLN A 50 29.24 41.95 43.52
N ALA A 51 28.02 41.72 44.03
CA ALA A 51 27.46 42.24 45.29
C ALA A 51 26.48 41.18 45.89
N LYS A 52 26.13 41.22 47.18
CA LYS A 52 25.41 40.11 47.85
C LYS A 52 24.64 40.50 49.14
N ALA A 53 23.40 40.00 49.25
CA ALA A 53 22.63 39.66 50.47
C ALA A 53 22.01 40.75 51.39
N LYS A 54 21.04 40.25 52.19
CA LYS A 54 20.31 40.81 53.37
C LYS A 54 19.15 41.79 53.11
N THR A 55 18.11 41.90 53.97
CA THR A 55 17.44 40.96 54.93
C THR A 55 16.07 41.57 55.31
N GLN A 56 15.10 40.74 55.74
CA GLN A 56 13.76 41.12 56.22
C GLN A 56 13.75 42.10 57.41
N LYS A 57 12.72 42.98 57.50
CA LYS A 57 11.73 43.01 58.60
C LYS A 57 10.66 44.12 58.42
N ASN A 58 9.39 43.73 58.65
CA ASN A 58 8.32 44.38 59.44
C ASN A 58 7.94 45.89 59.18
N GLN A 59 6.74 46.38 59.54
CA GLN A 59 5.71 45.84 60.43
C GLN A 59 4.26 46.21 60.02
N SER A 60 3.31 45.48 60.60
CA SER A 60 1.84 45.48 60.41
C SER A 60 1.06 46.78 60.67
N LYS A 61 -0.10 46.91 60.00
CA LYS A 61 -1.48 46.98 60.57
C LYS A 61 -2.52 47.00 59.41
N ASP A 62 -3.80 46.62 59.55
CA ASP A 62 -4.58 46.17 60.73
C ASP A 62 -5.72 45.18 60.31
N GLY A 63 -6.28 44.44 61.29
CA GLY A 63 -7.71 44.05 61.34
C GLY A 63 -8.28 42.83 60.57
N GLY A 64 -9.11 42.03 61.25
CA GLY A 64 -10.17 41.17 60.65
C GLY A 64 -9.89 39.66 60.60
N SER A 65 -10.80 38.83 61.15
CA SER A 65 -10.58 37.36 61.27
C SER A 65 -11.87 36.51 61.25
N VAL A 66 -11.69 35.18 61.22
CA VAL A 66 -12.66 34.07 61.43
C VAL A 66 -13.33 33.45 60.17
N LYS A 67 -13.64 32.16 60.28
CA LYS A 67 -14.21 31.23 59.27
C LYS A 67 -15.74 31.14 59.37
N ILE A 68 -16.44 30.59 58.37
CA ILE A 68 -17.36 29.41 58.47
C ILE A 68 -18.07 29.13 57.11
N GLN A 69 -18.75 27.99 56.98
CA GLN A 69 -19.39 27.46 55.76
C GLN A 69 -20.92 27.68 55.71
N ARG A 70 -21.51 27.54 54.51
CA ARG A 70 -22.85 26.98 54.18
C ARG A 70 -24.11 27.49 54.92
N ALA A 71 -25.08 28.00 54.15
CA ALA A 71 -26.53 27.69 54.28
C ALA A 71 -27.32 28.02 52.99
N LYS A 72 -28.56 27.50 52.87
CA LYS A 72 -29.58 27.91 51.87
C LYS A 72 -30.39 29.13 52.38
N PRO A 73 -31.39 29.63 51.63
CA PRO A 73 -32.77 29.25 52.00
C PRO A 73 -33.67 28.82 50.81
N LEU A 74 -34.92 28.47 51.12
CA LEU A 74 -35.99 28.03 50.20
C LEU A 74 -37.36 28.36 50.81
N ILE A 75 -38.37 28.70 49.98
CA ILE A 75 -39.83 28.67 50.29
C ILE A 75 -40.26 29.79 51.29
N GLN A 76 -41.32 30.58 51.07
CA GLN A 76 -42.72 30.14 51.13
C GLN A 76 -43.75 31.00 50.34
N GLN A 77 -44.49 30.32 49.47
CA GLN A 77 -45.94 30.31 49.18
C GLN A 77 -46.86 31.50 49.53
N VAL A 78 -47.74 31.88 48.58
CA VAL A 78 -49.22 31.96 48.70
C VAL A 78 -49.87 31.56 47.35
N SER A 79 -51.14 31.10 47.32
CA SER A 79 -51.98 30.71 46.16
C SER A 79 -53.47 30.88 46.55
N PRO A 80 -54.53 30.48 45.79
CA PRO A 80 -54.67 30.07 44.37
C PRO A 80 -55.90 30.78 43.68
N ILE A 81 -56.62 30.07 42.78
CA ILE A 81 -57.88 30.35 42.03
C ILE A 81 -57.62 30.70 40.54
N LYS A 82 -57.99 29.95 39.47
CA LYS A 82 -58.94 28.85 39.14
C LYS A 82 -60.21 29.32 38.39
N GLU A 83 -60.24 29.19 37.05
CA GLU A 83 -61.32 28.54 36.26
C GLU A 83 -61.08 28.53 34.73
N THR A 84 -61.88 27.73 34.02
CA THR A 84 -61.85 27.37 32.57
C THR A 84 -63.25 27.60 31.95
N PRO A 85 -63.57 27.24 30.69
CA PRO A 85 -62.83 27.19 29.41
C PRO A 85 -63.50 28.12 28.35
N VAL A 86 -63.23 27.96 27.05
CA VAL A 86 -64.24 27.99 25.95
C VAL A 86 -63.64 27.46 24.62
N THR A 87 -64.51 27.04 23.69
CA THR A 87 -64.25 26.19 22.51
C THR A 87 -64.65 26.86 21.17
N VAL A 88 -64.18 26.28 20.04
CA VAL A 88 -64.82 26.34 18.69
C VAL A 88 -64.67 27.73 17.99
N GLU A 89 -64.53 27.90 16.67
CA GLU A 89 -65.06 27.20 15.46
C GLU A 89 -64.00 26.74 14.41
N LYS A 90 -64.49 26.12 13.32
CA LYS A 90 -63.77 25.69 12.10
C LYS A 90 -64.38 26.37 10.85
N GLU A 91 -63.56 26.54 9.80
CA GLU A 91 -63.98 26.44 8.37
C GLU A 91 -65.06 27.47 7.88
N PRO A 92 -65.59 27.40 6.63
CA PRO A 92 -64.89 27.33 5.32
C PRO A 92 -65.42 28.34 4.27
N ILE A 93 -64.63 28.59 3.21
CA ILE A 93 -65.08 28.84 1.81
C ILE A 93 -63.88 28.37 0.92
N GLU A 94 -63.89 27.34 0.05
CA GLU A 94 -64.73 27.03 -1.13
C GLU A 94 -64.57 28.03 -2.30
N LYS A 95 -64.72 27.71 -3.59
CA LYS A 95 -64.50 26.54 -4.49
C LYS A 95 -65.34 26.82 -5.75
N GLU A 96 -64.73 26.86 -6.93
CA GLU A 96 -65.31 26.61 -8.28
C GLU A 96 -64.11 26.72 -9.26
N ILE A 97 -63.72 25.77 -10.12
CA ILE A 97 -64.31 24.60 -10.81
C ILE A 97 -65.06 24.96 -12.12
N VAL A 98 -64.85 24.09 -13.12
CA VAL A 98 -65.51 23.86 -14.44
C VAL A 98 -64.61 24.27 -15.63
N ALA A 99 -64.29 23.44 -16.66
CA ALA A 99 -64.83 22.12 -17.07
C ALA A 99 -63.77 21.16 -17.71
N GLU A 100 -64.23 19.92 -17.96
CA GLU A 100 -63.63 18.81 -18.71
C GLU A 100 -64.22 18.77 -20.17
N GLU A 101 -64.01 17.81 -21.09
CA GLU A 101 -63.32 16.49 -21.17
C GLU A 101 -62.77 16.35 -22.64
N LYS A 102 -62.74 15.28 -23.48
CA LYS A 102 -63.11 13.83 -23.54
C LYS A 102 -62.21 13.14 -24.62
N PRO A 103 -61.87 11.83 -24.56
CA PRO A 103 -60.88 11.21 -25.48
C PRO A 103 -61.49 10.45 -26.69
N ILE A 104 -60.63 10.03 -27.63
CA ILE A 104 -60.88 9.00 -28.68
C ILE A 104 -59.63 8.10 -28.82
N ASP A 105 -59.84 6.84 -29.23
CA ASP A 105 -58.88 5.74 -29.22
C ASP A 105 -58.39 5.32 -30.64
N ASP A 106 -57.53 4.30 -30.67
CA ASP A 106 -57.37 3.26 -31.72
C ASP A 106 -56.50 3.46 -33.01
N ALA A 107 -56.13 2.30 -33.58
CA ALA A 107 -55.63 1.99 -34.94
C ALA A 107 -54.16 2.28 -35.38
N LYS A 108 -53.38 1.19 -35.49
CA LYS A 108 -52.30 0.92 -36.47
C LYS A 108 -52.90 0.73 -37.91
N PRO A 109 -52.16 0.78 -39.06
CA PRO A 109 -50.85 0.15 -39.26
C PRO A 109 -49.83 0.77 -40.27
N GLU A 110 -48.65 0.13 -40.25
CA GLU A 110 -47.59 -0.12 -41.26
C GLU A 110 -47.45 0.64 -42.61
N GLU A 111 -46.17 0.88 -42.92
CA GLU A 111 -45.43 0.49 -44.16
C GLU A 111 -44.80 1.56 -45.09
N LYS A 112 -43.60 1.21 -45.57
CA LYS A 112 -42.88 1.66 -46.78
C LYS A 112 -42.52 3.16 -46.97
N ILE A 113 -41.21 3.43 -47.03
CA ILE A 113 -40.49 3.73 -48.29
C ILE A 113 -38.97 3.51 -48.10
N ALA A 114 -38.31 3.01 -49.15
CA ALA A 114 -36.86 2.93 -49.37
C ALA A 114 -36.63 2.79 -50.89
N PRO A 115 -35.40 2.66 -51.46
CA PRO A 115 -34.04 2.78 -50.90
C PRO A 115 -33.07 3.60 -51.81
N LYS A 116 -31.73 3.43 -51.64
CA LYS A 116 -30.65 3.60 -52.66
C LYS A 116 -30.26 5.06 -53.07
N GLN A 117 -29.06 5.37 -53.64
CA GLN A 117 -27.96 4.51 -54.13
C GLN A 117 -26.56 5.21 -54.20
N THR A 118 -25.47 4.45 -53.96
CA THR A 118 -24.09 4.49 -54.58
C THR A 118 -23.27 5.79 -54.68
N LEU A 119 -21.93 5.77 -54.59
CA LEU A 119 -20.99 5.09 -55.51
C LEU A 119 -19.65 4.64 -54.89
N ILE A 120 -19.05 3.62 -55.53
CA ILE A 120 -17.68 3.11 -55.35
C ILE A 120 -17.14 2.79 -56.76
N GLN A 121 -15.89 3.16 -57.05
CA GLN A 121 -15.05 2.66 -58.16
C GLN A 121 -13.57 2.86 -57.80
N ASP A 122 -12.60 1.98 -58.09
CA ASP A 122 -12.55 0.52 -58.36
C ASP A 122 -11.25 0.01 -57.67
N ILE A 123 -10.29 -0.84 -58.11
CA ILE A 123 -9.94 -1.76 -59.24
C ILE A 123 -8.72 -2.60 -58.72
N PRO A 124 -8.31 -3.74 -59.32
CA PRO A 124 -9.04 -4.80 -60.04
C PRO A 124 -8.75 -6.21 -59.44
N GLU A 125 -9.23 -7.29 -60.08
CA GLU A 125 -9.15 -8.67 -59.53
C GLU A 125 -7.96 -9.56 -59.97
N MET A 126 -7.65 -10.51 -59.08
CA MET A 126 -7.05 -11.86 -59.20
C MET A 126 -6.29 -12.33 -60.47
N LYS A 127 -5.17 -13.02 -60.22
CA LYS A 127 -4.96 -14.42 -60.67
C LYS A 127 -4.44 -15.30 -59.53
N LYS A 128 -4.72 -16.61 -59.57
CA LYS A 128 -4.40 -17.61 -58.53
C LYS A 128 -3.15 -18.42 -58.88
N SER A 129 -2.37 -18.83 -57.86
CA SER A 129 -1.51 -20.02 -57.93
C SER A 129 -1.33 -20.68 -56.55
N VAL A 130 -1.82 -21.91 -56.47
CA VAL A 130 -1.84 -22.90 -55.37
C VAL A 130 -0.63 -22.94 -54.43
N VAL A 131 -0.89 -22.96 -53.10
CA VAL A 131 -0.22 -23.79 -52.07
C VAL A 131 -1.28 -24.19 -51.02
N ASP A 132 -1.13 -25.35 -50.37
CA ASP A 132 -2.18 -26.05 -49.60
C ASP A 132 -2.66 -25.45 -48.27
N ASN A 133 -3.87 -25.87 -47.89
CA ASN A 133 -4.47 -25.62 -46.58
C ASN A 133 -3.91 -26.53 -45.48
N SER A 134 -3.37 -25.93 -44.41
CA SER A 134 -3.65 -26.42 -43.05
C SER A 134 -3.80 -25.25 -42.08
N THR A 135 -5.04 -24.96 -41.68
CA THR A 135 -5.39 -23.74 -40.96
C THR A 135 -5.26 -23.86 -39.44
N LYS A 136 -4.69 -22.83 -38.79
CA LYS A 136 -5.19 -22.34 -37.49
C LYS A 136 -4.90 -20.84 -37.34
N LYS A 137 -5.94 -20.06 -37.04
CA LYS A 137 -5.85 -18.60 -36.84
C LYS A 137 -5.19 -18.29 -35.49
N ASN A 138 -4.19 -17.40 -35.49
CA ASN A 138 -3.67 -16.79 -34.26
C ASN A 138 -4.47 -15.52 -33.93
N ASN A 139 -5.41 -15.62 -32.98
CA ASN A 139 -6.00 -14.42 -32.35
C ASN A 139 -5.00 -13.85 -31.32
N GLY A 140 -4.41 -12.70 -31.62
CA GLY A 140 -3.40 -12.06 -30.79
C GLY A 140 -3.94 -11.43 -29.51
N LYS A 141 -4.38 -12.23 -28.53
CA LYS A 141 -4.53 -11.74 -27.14
C LYS A 141 -3.15 -11.40 -26.59
N LEU A 142 -2.93 -10.15 -26.19
CA LEU A 142 -1.70 -9.73 -25.53
C LEU A 142 -1.56 -10.49 -24.19
N GLY A 143 -0.35 -11.00 -23.92
CA GLY A 143 -0.17 -12.19 -23.07
C GLY A 143 -0.32 -11.96 -21.56
N SER A 144 -0.95 -12.91 -20.87
CA SER A 144 -1.04 -12.95 -19.41
C SER A 144 0.31 -13.20 -18.73
N ARG A 145 0.41 -12.79 -17.45
CA ARG A 145 1.61 -12.81 -16.59
C ARG A 145 2.37 -14.15 -16.66
N ARG A 146 3.59 -14.14 -17.23
CA ARG A 146 4.47 -15.32 -17.32
C ARG A 146 5.22 -15.55 -16.00
N ASN A 147 5.17 -16.76 -15.47
CA ASN A 147 5.87 -17.18 -14.25
C ASN A 147 7.35 -17.54 -14.57
N PRO A 148 8.36 -16.90 -13.94
CA PRO A 148 9.78 -17.14 -14.23
C PRO A 148 10.30 -18.51 -13.74
N ASN A 149 9.56 -19.25 -12.92
CA ASN A 149 10.01 -20.53 -12.36
C ASN A 149 9.54 -21.77 -13.17
N LYS A 150 9.16 -21.61 -14.44
CA LYS A 150 8.95 -22.74 -15.37
C LYS A 150 10.23 -22.99 -16.19
N GLU A 151 10.48 -24.25 -16.56
CA GLU A 151 11.77 -24.70 -17.10
C GLU A 151 12.04 -24.23 -18.53
N SER A 152 12.59 -23.01 -18.66
CA SER A 152 13.27 -22.51 -19.88
C SER A 152 14.14 -21.28 -19.58
N TYR A 153 14.55 -21.09 -18.33
CA TYR A 153 15.10 -19.83 -17.83
C TYR A 153 16.61 -19.67 -18.12
N SER A 154 16.98 -19.48 -19.39
CA SER A 154 18.34 -19.05 -19.75
C SER A 154 18.59 -17.62 -19.23
N ALA A 155 19.78 -17.39 -18.66
CA ALA A 155 20.24 -16.04 -18.29
C ALA A 155 20.32 -15.08 -19.50
N GLU A 156 20.35 -15.60 -20.72
CA GLU A 156 20.30 -14.83 -21.98
C GLU A 156 18.90 -14.28 -22.27
N ALA A 157 17.84 -14.92 -21.77
CA ALA A 157 16.46 -14.42 -21.93
C ALA A 157 16.25 -13.11 -21.17
N LEU A 158 16.97 -12.89 -20.06
CA LEU A 158 17.01 -11.63 -19.32
C LEU A 158 17.94 -10.57 -19.94
N LEU A 159 18.68 -10.91 -20.99
CA LEU A 159 19.57 -9.99 -21.72
C LEU A 159 18.99 -9.54 -23.06
N ARG A 160 18.00 -10.26 -23.60
CA ARG A 160 17.24 -9.86 -24.79
C ARG A 160 16.16 -8.84 -24.37
N PRO A 161 15.97 -7.74 -25.12
CA PRO A 161 14.85 -6.83 -24.88
C PRO A 161 13.51 -7.56 -25.01
N THR A 162 12.52 -7.18 -24.21
CA THR A 162 11.16 -7.76 -24.27
C THR A 162 10.44 -7.47 -25.60
N ILE A 163 10.92 -6.47 -26.34
CA ILE A 163 10.35 -5.96 -27.61
C ILE A 163 11.37 -6.10 -28.73
N ASP A 164 10.86 -6.30 -29.95
CA ASP A 164 11.63 -6.20 -31.18
C ASP A 164 12.10 -4.76 -31.42
N MET A 165 13.38 -4.49 -31.12
CA MET A 165 14.01 -3.18 -31.24
C MET A 165 14.00 -2.60 -32.67
N SER A 166 13.68 -3.39 -33.70
CA SER A 166 13.50 -2.88 -35.07
C SER A 166 12.16 -2.16 -35.30
N LYS A 167 11.18 -2.34 -34.39
CA LYS A 167 9.84 -1.74 -34.47
C LYS A 167 9.69 -0.47 -33.63
N VAL A 168 10.55 -0.29 -32.64
CA VAL A 168 10.66 0.99 -31.93
C VAL A 168 11.32 2.00 -32.88
N THR A 169 10.74 3.19 -33.05
CA THR A 169 11.20 4.17 -34.04
C THR A 169 12.57 4.73 -33.68
N VAL A 170 13.64 4.07 -34.15
CA VAL A 170 15.01 4.53 -33.99
C VAL A 170 15.25 5.74 -34.90
N HIS A 171 15.02 6.94 -34.38
CA HIS A 171 15.52 8.16 -34.97
C HIS A 171 17.06 8.18 -34.85
N GLU A 172 17.75 7.58 -35.83
CA GLU A 172 19.22 7.44 -35.85
C GLU A 172 19.96 8.79 -35.85
N ALA A 173 19.32 9.84 -36.38
CA ALA A 173 19.77 11.21 -36.22
C ALA A 173 19.13 11.84 -34.97
N PRO A 174 19.91 12.49 -34.08
CA PRO A 174 19.32 13.31 -33.03
C PRO A 174 18.47 14.40 -33.68
N VAL A 175 17.21 14.52 -33.24
CA VAL A 175 16.31 15.59 -33.71
C VAL A 175 17.01 16.92 -33.45
N LYS A 176 17.37 17.63 -34.52
CA LYS A 176 17.96 18.97 -34.41
C LYS A 176 16.97 19.83 -33.65
N SER A 177 17.33 20.23 -32.44
CA SER A 177 16.46 21.00 -31.56
C SER A 177 16.05 22.30 -32.26
N SER A 178 14.78 22.38 -32.65
CA SER A 178 14.19 23.60 -33.13
C SER A 178 14.27 24.61 -31.99
N THR A 179 15.04 25.69 -32.19
CA THR A 179 15.11 26.84 -31.29
C THR A 179 13.82 27.63 -31.38
N SER A 180 12.74 27.03 -30.89
CA SER A 180 11.38 27.52 -31.05
C SER A 180 11.23 28.86 -30.33
N LYS A 181 11.00 29.91 -31.12
CA LYS A 181 10.66 31.26 -30.63
C LYS A 181 9.26 31.33 -30.00
N GLU A 182 8.65 30.17 -29.73
CA GLU A 182 7.22 29.96 -29.51
C GLU A 182 6.85 29.77 -28.04
N ILE A 183 7.81 29.60 -27.13
CA ILE A 183 7.55 29.64 -25.68
C ILE A 183 7.18 31.07 -25.23
N PHE A 184 7.76 32.07 -25.90
CA PHE A 184 7.44 33.48 -25.75
C PHE A 184 6.33 33.88 -26.73
N SER A 185 5.42 34.75 -26.29
CA SER A 185 4.35 35.25 -27.15
C SER A 185 4.83 36.28 -28.18
N ALA A 186 4.01 36.56 -29.19
CA ALA A 186 4.19 37.72 -30.04
C ALA A 186 4.08 39.04 -29.25
N SER A 187 3.13 39.11 -28.30
CA SER A 187 2.83 40.25 -27.43
C SER A 187 3.94 40.62 -26.43
N THR A 188 3.96 41.89 -26.02
CA THR A 188 4.83 42.46 -24.97
C THR A 188 4.18 42.35 -23.58
N PHE A 189 4.94 42.66 -22.53
CA PHE A 189 4.40 42.76 -21.16
C PHE A 189 3.40 43.91 -20.98
N GLU A 190 3.47 44.96 -21.81
CA GLU A 190 2.57 46.11 -21.78
C GLU A 190 1.13 45.71 -22.16
N ASN A 191 1.00 44.79 -23.12
CA ASN A 191 -0.29 44.25 -23.56
C ASN A 191 -1.04 43.49 -22.45
N LEU A 192 -0.39 43.13 -21.34
CA LEU A 192 -1.02 42.52 -20.17
C LEU A 192 -1.76 43.52 -19.27
N LYS A 193 -1.72 44.83 -19.59
CA LYS A 193 -2.35 45.93 -18.83
C LYS A 193 -1.92 46.02 -17.35
N LEU A 194 -0.74 45.50 -17.02
CA LEU A 194 -0.15 45.55 -15.68
C LEU A 194 0.31 46.97 -15.33
N HIS A 195 0.39 47.27 -14.02
CA HIS A 195 0.93 48.53 -13.52
C HIS A 195 2.33 48.83 -14.12
N PRO A 196 2.62 50.03 -14.67
CA PRO A 196 3.85 50.31 -15.42
C PRO A 196 5.16 49.89 -14.71
N HIS A 197 5.32 50.20 -13.42
CA HIS A 197 6.47 49.75 -12.64
C HIS A 197 6.70 48.22 -12.61
N LEU A 198 5.64 47.39 -12.70
CA LEU A 198 5.77 45.94 -12.80
C LEU A 198 6.33 45.52 -14.16
N VAL A 199 5.92 46.18 -15.23
CA VAL A 199 6.53 46.02 -16.57
C VAL A 199 8.01 46.41 -16.52
N THR A 200 8.34 47.54 -15.88
CA THR A 200 9.73 48.00 -15.73
C THR A 200 10.63 47.00 -14.98
N ILE A 201 10.18 46.40 -13.88
CA ILE A 201 11.03 45.44 -13.12
C ILE A 201 11.19 44.09 -13.83
N LEU A 202 10.23 43.71 -14.69
CA LEU A 202 10.31 42.52 -15.54
C LEU A 202 11.37 42.68 -16.65
N THR A 203 11.34 43.79 -17.38
CA THR A 203 12.26 44.04 -18.51
C THR A 203 13.66 44.46 -18.06
N LYS A 204 13.79 45.16 -16.92
CA LYS A 204 15.09 45.63 -16.40
C LYS A 204 16.08 44.46 -16.22
N PRO A 205 17.33 44.57 -16.70
CA PRO A 205 18.34 43.51 -16.60
C PRO A 205 18.57 42.97 -15.18
N LYS A 206 18.92 41.68 -15.10
CA LYS A 206 19.18 40.95 -13.83
C LYS A 206 20.28 41.58 -12.98
N GLU A 207 21.36 42.03 -13.62
CA GLU A 207 22.49 42.72 -13.00
C GLU A 207 22.04 44.02 -12.29
N ASN A 208 21.16 44.78 -12.95
CA ASN A 208 20.55 45.99 -12.40
C ASN A 208 19.35 45.68 -11.48
N GLY A 209 19.21 44.42 -11.04
CA GLY A 209 18.28 43.97 -10.01
C GLY A 209 16.85 43.66 -10.45
N GLY A 210 16.55 43.70 -11.75
CA GLY A 210 15.27 43.26 -12.32
C GLY A 210 15.27 41.77 -12.70
N PHE A 211 14.34 41.37 -13.58
CA PHE A 211 14.25 39.99 -14.07
C PHE A 211 14.93 39.76 -15.43
N GLY A 212 15.07 40.78 -16.28
CA GLY A 212 15.64 40.65 -17.62
C GLY A 212 14.87 39.67 -18.51
N PHE A 213 13.56 39.88 -18.67
CA PHE A 213 12.72 39.17 -19.63
C PHE A 213 12.29 40.12 -20.76
N ASP A 214 12.49 39.70 -22.01
CA ASP A 214 12.09 40.49 -23.18
C ASP A 214 10.58 40.43 -23.45
N LYS A 215 9.95 39.27 -23.17
CA LYS A 215 8.53 39.00 -23.44
C LYS A 215 7.90 38.06 -22.40
N PRO A 216 6.57 38.11 -22.19
CA PRO A 216 5.86 37.13 -21.39
C PRO A 216 5.83 35.74 -22.06
N THR A 217 5.65 34.70 -21.25
CA THR A 217 5.44 33.33 -21.73
C THR A 217 3.97 33.07 -22.06
N ARG A 218 3.67 32.05 -22.89
CA ARG A 218 2.30 31.71 -23.30
C ARG A 218 1.32 31.51 -22.13
N VAL A 219 1.76 30.85 -21.04
CA VAL A 219 0.93 30.70 -19.82
C VAL A 219 0.64 32.04 -19.16
N GLN A 220 1.59 32.98 -19.14
CA GLN A 220 1.39 34.31 -18.56
C GLN A 220 0.40 35.13 -19.39
N VAL A 221 0.46 35.04 -20.74
CA VAL A 221 -0.51 35.72 -21.61
C VAL A 221 -1.93 35.17 -21.44
N LYS A 222 -2.09 33.84 -21.30
CA LYS A 222 -3.40 33.22 -21.00
C LYS A 222 -3.90 33.58 -19.59
N SER A 223 -3.07 33.43 -18.55
CA SER A 223 -3.54 33.47 -17.15
C SER A 223 -3.55 34.86 -16.51
N VAL A 224 -2.60 35.75 -16.82
CA VAL A 224 -2.49 37.05 -16.13
C VAL A 224 -3.75 37.91 -16.32
N PRO A 225 -4.32 38.07 -17.54
CA PRO A 225 -5.57 38.80 -17.73
C PRO A 225 -6.79 38.09 -17.13
N ALA A 226 -6.78 36.75 -17.09
CA ALA A 226 -7.88 35.94 -16.58
C ALA A 226 -7.95 35.91 -15.04
N ILE A 227 -6.80 35.93 -14.36
CA ILE A 227 -6.66 36.03 -12.89
C ILE A 227 -6.83 37.49 -12.42
N ALA A 228 -6.52 38.48 -13.26
CA ALA A 228 -6.80 39.89 -12.98
C ALA A 228 -8.31 40.20 -12.98
N GLN A 229 -9.12 39.38 -13.67
CA GLN A 229 -10.57 39.35 -13.48
C GLN A 229 -10.90 38.57 -12.19
N THR A 230 -11.98 38.95 -11.51
CA THR A 230 -12.43 38.30 -10.28
C THR A 230 -13.02 36.90 -10.55
N GLY A 231 -12.97 36.04 -9.54
CA GLY A 231 -13.41 34.64 -9.61
C GLY A 231 -12.23 33.65 -9.57
N ASP A 232 -12.52 32.42 -9.14
CA ASP A 232 -11.48 31.41 -8.89
C ASP A 232 -10.93 30.81 -10.18
N VAL A 233 -9.70 30.31 -10.13
CA VAL A 233 -8.97 29.83 -11.31
C VAL A 233 -8.30 28.49 -11.05
N LEU A 234 -8.51 27.55 -11.99
CA LEU A 234 -7.77 26.28 -12.07
C LEU A 234 -6.79 26.37 -13.26
N LEU A 235 -5.49 26.49 -12.97
CA LEU A 235 -4.43 26.66 -13.96
C LEU A 235 -3.64 25.37 -14.16
N LYS A 236 -3.85 24.69 -15.30
CA LYS A 236 -2.98 23.61 -15.78
C LYS A 236 -1.88 24.19 -16.66
N SER A 237 -0.63 23.85 -16.35
CA SER A 237 0.51 24.12 -17.25
C SER A 237 1.72 23.27 -16.86
N GLU A 238 2.50 22.88 -17.87
CA GLU A 238 3.79 22.18 -17.74
C GLU A 238 4.78 22.78 -16.71
N THR A 239 5.77 21.99 -16.30
CA THR A 239 6.85 22.47 -15.42
C THR A 239 7.88 23.29 -16.19
N GLY A 240 8.05 24.55 -15.82
CA GLY A 240 9.08 25.44 -16.41
C GLY A 240 8.54 26.59 -17.26
N SER A 241 7.24 26.58 -17.58
CA SER A 241 6.54 27.60 -18.39
C SER A 241 6.48 29.02 -17.78
N GLY A 242 6.88 29.19 -16.51
CA GLY A 242 6.87 30.49 -15.81
C GLY A 242 5.66 30.72 -14.89
N LYS A 243 4.96 29.64 -14.48
CA LYS A 243 3.75 29.64 -13.62
C LYS A 243 3.80 30.60 -12.43
N THR A 244 4.93 30.67 -11.70
CA THR A 244 5.07 31.52 -10.50
C THR A 244 4.80 33.00 -10.78
N LEU A 245 5.22 33.54 -11.92
CA LEU A 245 4.90 34.93 -12.30
C LEU A 245 3.48 35.05 -12.88
N ALA A 246 2.96 33.98 -13.46
CA ALA A 246 1.62 33.91 -14.01
C ALA A 246 0.52 34.11 -12.94
N PHE A 247 0.77 33.73 -11.67
CA PHE A 247 -0.07 34.09 -10.51
C PHE A 247 0.45 35.29 -9.70
N CYS A 248 1.77 35.47 -9.51
CA CYS A 248 2.29 36.58 -8.71
C CYS A 248 2.06 37.97 -9.34
N LEU A 249 2.07 38.10 -10.67
CA LEU A 249 1.87 39.38 -11.35
C LEU A 249 0.46 39.99 -11.13
N PRO A 250 -0.66 39.29 -11.42
CA PRO A 250 -2.00 39.84 -11.19
C PRO A 250 -2.27 40.06 -9.69
N MET A 251 -1.75 39.18 -8.82
CA MET A 251 -1.84 39.33 -7.36
C MET A 251 -1.17 40.63 -6.87
N VAL A 252 0.11 40.84 -7.23
CA VAL A 252 0.82 42.07 -6.84
C VAL A 252 0.23 43.30 -7.51
N HIS A 253 -0.26 43.19 -8.76
CA HIS A 253 -0.96 44.28 -9.44
C HIS A 253 -2.22 44.73 -8.68
N ARG A 254 -3.10 43.81 -8.25
CA ARG A 254 -4.31 44.18 -7.47
C ARG A 254 -3.94 44.80 -6.12
N LEU A 255 -2.97 44.22 -5.41
CA LEU A 255 -2.49 44.76 -4.13
C LEU A 255 -1.83 46.15 -4.28
N MET A 256 -1.13 46.41 -5.38
CA MET A 256 -0.57 47.74 -5.68
C MET A 256 -1.65 48.80 -5.95
N SER A 257 -2.77 48.40 -6.54
CA SER A 257 -3.87 49.31 -6.92
C SER A 257 -4.83 49.67 -5.78
N LYS A 258 -4.65 49.10 -4.56
CA LYS A 258 -5.50 49.42 -3.40
C LYS A 258 -5.38 50.88 -2.96
N GLN A 259 -6.54 51.48 -2.66
CA GLN A 259 -6.66 52.74 -1.92
C GLN A 259 -7.58 52.53 -0.70
N PRO A 260 -7.21 52.99 0.51
CA PRO A 260 -5.90 53.52 0.87
C PRO A 260 -4.77 52.49 0.70
N ARG A 261 -3.54 52.97 0.62
CA ARG A 261 -2.34 52.15 0.44
C ARG A 261 -2.14 51.16 1.59
N ILE A 262 -1.87 49.90 1.27
CA ILE A 262 -1.65 48.80 2.23
C ILE A 262 -0.61 49.18 3.29
N ASN A 263 -0.95 48.95 4.56
CA ASN A 263 -0.08 49.10 5.71
C ASN A 263 0.20 47.76 6.40
N ARG A 264 1.21 47.70 7.28
CA ARG A 264 1.55 46.49 8.05
C ARG A 264 0.46 46.03 9.02
N THR A 265 -0.44 46.94 9.39
CA THR A 265 -1.61 46.68 10.23
C THR A 265 -2.71 45.88 9.53
N ASP A 266 -2.75 45.84 8.20
CA ASP A 266 -3.77 45.11 7.44
C ASP A 266 -3.57 43.58 7.45
N GLY A 267 -2.44 43.11 7.99
CA GLY A 267 -2.14 41.68 8.11
C GLY A 267 -1.79 41.01 6.78
N CYS A 268 -2.21 39.75 6.65
CA CYS A 268 -1.96 38.90 5.49
C CYS A 268 -3.10 39.02 4.48
N LEU A 269 -2.81 39.59 3.31
CA LEU A 269 -3.77 39.82 2.22
C LEU A 269 -3.67 38.75 1.13
N ALA A 270 -2.53 38.07 1.02
CA ALA A 270 -2.34 36.94 0.11
C ALA A 270 -1.52 35.81 0.76
N MET A 271 -1.88 34.56 0.45
CA MET A 271 -1.26 33.36 1.00
C MET A 271 -0.97 32.37 -0.12
N ILE A 272 0.25 31.81 -0.11
CA ILE A 272 0.74 30.86 -1.12
C ILE A 272 1.17 29.59 -0.41
N LEU A 273 0.45 28.50 -0.66
CA LEU A 273 0.77 27.16 -0.17
C LEU A 273 1.63 26.43 -1.21
N ALA A 274 2.75 25.85 -0.76
CA ALA A 274 3.61 25.03 -1.59
C ALA A 274 4.12 23.78 -0.84
N PRO A 275 4.34 22.65 -1.52
CA PRO A 275 4.66 21.36 -0.90
C PRO A 275 6.03 21.29 -0.22
N THR A 276 7.04 22.00 -0.74
CA THR A 276 8.42 21.93 -0.23
C THR A 276 8.93 23.28 0.27
N ARG A 277 9.82 23.25 1.26
CA ARG A 277 10.43 24.44 1.87
C ARG A 277 11.24 25.23 0.83
N GLU A 278 11.89 24.47 -0.04
CA GLU A 278 12.73 24.94 -1.13
C GLU A 278 11.92 25.72 -2.17
N LEU A 279 10.71 25.25 -2.51
CA LEU A 279 9.78 25.98 -3.38
C LEU A 279 9.25 27.24 -2.68
N CYS A 280 8.92 27.18 -1.38
CA CYS A 280 8.55 28.38 -0.62
C CYS A 280 9.65 29.47 -0.67
N THR A 281 10.92 29.10 -0.50
CA THR A 281 12.05 30.03 -0.62
C THR A 281 12.16 30.60 -2.04
N GLN A 282 12.02 29.78 -3.07
CA GLN A 282 12.05 30.24 -4.48
C GLN A 282 10.93 31.24 -4.80
N ILE A 283 9.70 30.98 -4.32
CA ILE A 283 8.56 31.89 -4.49
C ILE A 283 8.82 33.19 -3.71
N GLN A 284 9.36 33.12 -2.49
CA GLN A 284 9.77 34.30 -1.72
C GLN A 284 10.85 35.12 -2.46
N GLU A 285 11.93 34.51 -2.96
CA GLU A 285 12.97 35.22 -3.74
C GLU A 285 12.41 35.86 -5.02
N THR A 286 11.37 35.26 -5.60
CA THR A 286 10.65 35.81 -6.77
C THR A 286 9.84 37.03 -6.37
N LEU A 287 9.09 36.95 -5.26
CA LEU A 287 8.32 38.06 -4.69
C LEU A 287 9.24 39.21 -4.24
N GLU A 288 10.32 38.95 -3.51
CA GLU A 288 11.26 39.99 -3.05
C GLU A 288 11.90 40.77 -4.20
N ARG A 289 12.10 40.15 -5.36
CA ARG A 289 12.56 40.82 -6.58
C ARG A 289 11.44 41.65 -7.24
N LEU A 290 10.22 41.13 -7.28
CA LEU A 290 9.06 41.80 -7.87
C LEU A 290 8.60 43.01 -7.03
N LEU A 291 8.59 42.88 -5.71
CA LEU A 291 8.13 43.88 -4.75
C LEU A 291 9.12 45.05 -4.54
N LYS A 292 10.26 45.08 -5.26
CA LYS A 292 11.16 46.24 -5.27
C LYS A 292 10.48 47.54 -5.69
N VAL A 293 9.42 47.46 -6.48
CA VAL A 293 8.60 48.63 -6.88
C VAL A 293 7.43 48.91 -5.93
N ALA A 294 7.24 48.07 -4.91
CA ALA A 294 6.12 48.11 -3.98
C ALA A 294 6.54 47.78 -2.54
N VAL A 295 7.65 48.35 -2.07
CA VAL A 295 8.35 48.03 -0.79
C VAL A 295 7.53 48.14 0.51
N TYR A 296 6.29 48.63 0.41
CA TYR A 296 5.30 48.69 1.49
C TYR A 296 4.56 47.34 1.67
N ILE A 297 4.40 46.57 0.59
CA ILE A 297 3.90 45.20 0.59
C ILE A 297 5.05 44.29 1.02
N VAL A 298 4.89 43.59 2.15
CA VAL A 298 5.94 42.74 2.72
C VAL A 298 5.65 41.27 2.41
N ALA A 299 6.52 40.64 1.62
CA ALA A 299 6.57 39.18 1.53
C ALA A 299 7.32 38.57 2.72
N GLY A 300 6.97 37.33 3.07
CA GLY A 300 7.70 36.52 4.04
C GLY A 300 7.27 35.07 4.00
N SER A 301 8.04 34.18 4.65
CA SER A 301 7.74 32.74 4.68
C SER A 301 7.65 32.14 6.08
N VAL A 302 6.95 31.00 6.15
CA VAL A 302 6.73 30.17 7.34
C VAL A 302 6.88 28.70 6.92
N VAL A 303 7.98 28.06 7.34
CA VAL A 303 8.43 26.76 6.80
C VAL A 303 9.03 25.87 7.88
N GLY A 304 8.80 24.56 7.76
CA GLY A 304 9.33 23.59 8.72
C GLY A 304 10.85 23.69 8.89
N GLY A 305 11.34 23.51 10.13
CA GLY A 305 12.78 23.58 10.45
C GLY A 305 13.31 24.98 10.79
N GLU A 306 12.56 26.05 10.53
CA GLU A 306 12.90 27.37 11.11
C GLU A 306 12.57 27.47 12.60
N LYS A 307 13.19 28.45 13.26
CA LYS A 307 12.96 28.74 14.68
C LYS A 307 11.62 29.45 14.84
N LYS A 308 10.61 28.75 15.37
CA LYS A 308 9.23 29.26 15.60
C LYS A 308 9.17 30.66 16.26
N LYS A 309 10.15 30.99 17.12
CA LYS A 309 10.27 32.32 17.75
C LYS A 309 10.61 33.46 16.76
N SER A 310 11.41 33.21 15.71
CA SER A 310 11.64 34.19 14.64
C SER A 310 10.45 34.29 13.68
N GLU A 311 9.83 33.18 13.29
CA GLU A 311 8.59 33.19 12.49
C GLU A 311 7.47 33.99 13.19
N LYS A 312 7.17 33.67 14.46
CA LYS A 312 6.18 34.41 15.27
C LYS A 312 6.55 35.89 15.48
N ALA A 313 7.83 36.25 15.38
CA ALA A 313 8.29 37.64 15.42
C ALA A 313 8.25 38.34 14.03
N ARG A 314 8.28 37.61 12.91
CA ARG A 314 7.99 38.13 11.57
C ARG A 314 6.49 38.39 11.42
N LEU A 315 5.65 37.39 11.71
CA LEU A 315 4.18 37.48 11.58
C LEU A 315 3.59 38.66 12.39
N ARG A 316 4.04 38.85 13.64
CA ARG A 316 3.60 39.98 14.49
C ARG A 316 3.94 41.37 13.91
N LYS A 317 4.93 41.48 13.03
CA LYS A 317 5.30 42.78 12.40
C LYS A 317 4.42 43.14 11.19
N GLY A 318 3.48 42.28 10.81
CA GLY A 318 2.74 42.39 9.56
C GLY A 318 3.52 41.79 8.38
N VAL A 319 2.89 40.84 7.70
CA VAL A 319 3.39 40.21 6.46
C VAL A 319 2.22 40.19 5.49
N SER A 320 2.30 40.99 4.43
CA SER A 320 1.23 41.20 3.44
C SER A 320 1.02 39.99 2.54
N ILE A 321 2.10 39.29 2.18
CA ILE A 321 2.10 38.09 1.34
C ILE A 321 2.87 36.98 2.06
N LEU A 322 2.19 35.91 2.45
CA LEU A 322 2.78 34.78 3.18
C LEU A 322 2.97 33.56 2.28
N VAL A 323 4.19 33.03 2.20
CA VAL A 323 4.52 31.77 1.52
C VAL A 323 4.77 30.67 2.55
N ALA A 324 4.04 29.56 2.52
CA ALA A 324 4.12 28.56 3.58
C ALA A 324 3.95 27.09 3.14
N THR A 325 4.60 26.20 3.88
CA THR A 325 4.33 24.75 3.81
C THR A 325 3.14 24.39 4.72
N PRO A 326 2.09 23.68 4.26
CA PRO A 326 0.81 23.55 4.97
C PRO A 326 0.89 23.20 6.46
N GLY A 327 1.57 22.11 6.82
CA GLY A 327 1.65 21.67 8.23
C GLY A 327 2.33 22.67 9.18
N ARG A 328 3.21 23.55 8.67
CA ARG A 328 3.80 24.65 9.48
C ARG A 328 2.90 25.88 9.52
N LEU A 329 2.08 26.11 8.50
CA LEU A 329 1.06 27.14 8.56
C LEU A 329 -0.01 26.81 9.59
N VAL A 330 -0.53 25.57 9.61
CA VAL A 330 -1.50 25.10 10.64
C VAL A 330 -0.96 25.36 12.05
N ASP A 331 0.28 24.97 12.32
CA ASP A 331 0.96 25.23 13.60
C ASP A 331 0.98 26.73 14.00
N HIS A 332 1.03 27.64 13.03
CA HIS A 332 0.94 29.08 13.26
C HIS A 332 -0.51 29.59 13.36
N LEU A 333 -1.45 29.09 12.55
CA LEU A 333 -2.87 29.44 12.61
C LEU A 333 -3.47 29.10 13.98
N THR A 334 -3.13 27.93 14.54
CA THR A 334 -3.56 27.50 15.87
C THR A 334 -2.81 28.25 17.00
N ASN A 335 -1.47 28.32 16.95
CA ASN A 335 -0.66 28.76 18.10
C ASN A 335 -0.17 30.23 18.03
N THR A 336 -0.64 31.04 17.08
CA THR A 336 -0.19 32.44 16.89
C THR A 336 -1.36 33.40 16.76
N HIS A 337 -2.02 33.71 17.88
CA HIS A 337 -3.09 34.73 17.96
C HIS A 337 -2.67 36.13 17.44
N SER A 338 -1.37 36.43 17.38
CA SER A 338 -0.82 37.66 16.80
C SER A 338 -0.47 37.52 15.31
N PHE A 339 -1.26 36.75 14.56
CA PHE A 339 -1.19 36.62 13.10
C PHE A 339 -2.59 36.92 12.55
N HIS A 340 -2.70 38.03 11.81
CA HIS A 340 -3.96 38.54 11.28
C HIS A 340 -4.08 38.16 9.80
N TYR A 341 -5.19 37.52 9.43
CA TYR A 341 -5.46 36.99 8.09
C TYR A 341 -6.93 37.12 7.68
N ASN A 342 -7.72 37.91 8.42
CA ASN A 342 -9.14 38.08 8.13
C ASN A 342 -9.42 38.68 6.73
N LYS A 343 -8.55 39.61 6.33
CA LYS A 343 -8.59 40.33 5.04
C LYS A 343 -7.90 39.56 3.89
N LEU A 344 -7.88 38.23 3.94
CA LEU A 344 -7.20 37.40 2.95
C LEU A 344 -7.98 37.35 1.62
N GLU A 345 -7.50 38.07 0.61
CA GLU A 345 -8.14 38.12 -0.70
C GLU A 345 -7.61 37.09 -1.71
N PHE A 346 -6.44 36.50 -1.45
CA PHE A 346 -5.80 35.53 -2.36
C PHE A 346 -5.34 34.30 -1.59
N LEU A 347 -5.76 33.12 -2.04
CA LEU A 347 -5.18 31.84 -1.65
C LEU A 347 -4.69 31.11 -2.91
N ILE A 348 -3.38 30.87 -2.99
CA ILE A 348 -2.74 30.16 -4.11
C ILE A 348 -2.25 28.80 -3.61
N LEU A 349 -2.54 27.74 -4.36
CA LEU A 349 -2.04 26.38 -4.13
C LEU A 349 -1.13 26.00 -5.31
N ASP A 350 0.19 26.03 -5.12
CA ASP A 350 1.19 25.76 -6.16
C ASP A 350 1.73 24.32 -6.10
N GLU A 351 1.92 23.70 -7.27
CA GLU A 351 2.14 22.25 -7.48
C GLU A 351 1.13 21.41 -6.66
N ALA A 352 -0.16 21.64 -6.90
CA ALA A 352 -1.25 21.12 -6.08
C ALA A 352 -1.40 19.58 -6.10
N ASP A 353 -1.00 18.91 -7.18
CA ASP A 353 -0.86 17.45 -7.23
C ASP A 353 0.13 16.95 -6.16
N ARG A 354 1.19 17.72 -5.90
CA ARG A 354 2.25 17.40 -4.94
C ARG A 354 1.89 17.75 -3.50
N LEU A 355 0.97 18.70 -3.30
CA LEU A 355 0.37 18.93 -1.98
C LEU A 355 -0.38 17.69 -1.49
N LEU A 356 -1.10 17.01 -2.40
CA LEU A 356 -1.86 15.80 -2.10
C LEU A 356 -0.96 14.56 -1.93
N ASP A 357 0.02 14.35 -2.83
CA ASP A 357 0.99 13.25 -2.72
C ASP A 357 1.73 13.23 -1.37
N MET A 358 1.97 14.41 -0.79
CA MET A 358 2.67 14.55 0.49
C MET A 358 1.72 14.42 1.70
N GLY A 359 0.45 14.06 1.49
CA GLY A 359 -0.55 13.87 2.54
C GLY A 359 -1.04 15.17 3.19
N PHE A 360 -0.81 16.34 2.57
CA PHE A 360 -1.24 17.62 3.14
C PHE A 360 -2.74 17.91 2.98
N GLU A 361 -3.53 17.03 2.35
CA GLU A 361 -5.00 17.15 2.20
C GLU A 361 -5.66 17.63 3.50
N ARG A 362 -5.46 16.90 4.61
CA ARG A 362 -5.99 17.27 5.95
C ARG A 362 -5.52 18.63 6.44
N SER A 363 -4.25 18.98 6.23
CA SER A 363 -3.71 20.28 6.64
C SER A 363 -4.28 21.43 5.80
N ILE A 364 -4.62 21.18 4.53
CA ILE A 364 -5.21 22.17 3.63
C ILE A 364 -6.68 22.37 3.97
N THR A 365 -7.44 21.32 4.27
CA THR A 365 -8.81 21.44 4.82
C THR A 365 -8.80 22.29 6.08
N GLN A 366 -7.89 22.02 7.04
CA GLN A 366 -7.72 22.83 8.24
C GLN A 366 -7.35 24.30 7.96
N ILE A 367 -6.52 24.56 6.94
CA ILE A 367 -6.21 25.94 6.53
C ILE A 367 -7.45 26.65 5.96
N LEU A 368 -8.25 25.96 5.15
CA LEU A 368 -9.50 26.49 4.59
C LEU A 368 -10.54 26.77 5.69
N GLU A 369 -10.71 25.85 6.66
CA GLU A 369 -11.54 26.01 7.86
C GLU A 369 -11.11 27.23 8.70
N PHE A 370 -9.80 27.36 8.99
CA PHE A 370 -9.28 28.50 9.74
C PHE A 370 -9.46 29.83 8.99
N ILE A 371 -9.31 29.85 7.66
CA ILE A 371 -9.55 31.04 6.84
C ILE A 371 -11.04 31.41 6.85
N ALA A 372 -11.94 30.44 6.66
CA ALA A 372 -13.39 30.67 6.67
C ALA A 372 -13.88 31.20 8.02
N SER A 373 -13.43 30.60 9.14
CA SER A 373 -13.86 30.96 10.51
C SER A 373 -13.49 32.38 10.98
N LYS A 374 -12.70 33.13 10.22
CA LYS A 374 -12.26 34.50 10.57
C LYS A 374 -12.23 35.46 9.38
N LYS A 375 -12.92 35.12 8.29
CA LYS A 375 -13.03 35.97 7.12
C LYS A 375 -13.90 37.18 7.44
N ASP A 376 -13.46 38.40 7.12
CA ASP A 376 -14.31 39.58 7.22
C ASP A 376 -15.37 39.54 6.08
N ASP A 377 -16.61 39.94 6.36
CA ASP A 377 -17.75 39.74 5.44
C ASP A 377 -17.59 40.47 4.10
N ASP A 378 -17.02 41.67 4.13
CA ASP A 378 -16.77 42.57 2.98
C ASP A 378 -15.68 42.07 2.01
N VAL A 379 -14.92 41.03 2.39
CA VAL A 379 -13.75 40.58 1.65
C VAL A 379 -14.10 39.42 0.71
N VAL A 380 -14.03 39.62 -0.61
CA VAL A 380 -14.13 38.52 -1.59
C VAL A 380 -12.76 37.84 -1.75
N ARG A 381 -12.66 36.57 -1.32
CA ARG A 381 -11.46 35.74 -1.46
C ARG A 381 -11.43 35.08 -2.84
N GLN A 382 -10.33 35.22 -3.56
CA GLN A 382 -10.03 34.53 -4.81
C GLN A 382 -9.07 33.35 -4.54
N THR A 383 -9.38 32.20 -5.12
CA THR A 383 -8.57 30.99 -5.05
C THR A 383 -7.93 30.69 -6.41
N ILE A 384 -6.65 30.30 -6.39
CA ILE A 384 -5.91 29.92 -7.60
C ILE A 384 -5.21 28.58 -7.33
N LEU A 385 -5.69 27.52 -7.97
CA LEU A 385 -5.05 26.19 -7.90
C LEU A 385 -4.18 25.99 -9.14
N VAL A 386 -2.91 25.66 -8.94
CA VAL A 386 -1.91 25.54 -10.00
C VAL A 386 -1.31 24.13 -9.97
N SER A 387 -1.35 23.44 -11.11
CA SER A 387 -0.82 22.07 -11.22
C SER A 387 -0.14 21.83 -12.57
N ALA A 388 0.71 20.81 -12.63
CA ALA A 388 1.22 20.23 -13.88
C ALA A 388 0.34 19.10 -14.41
N THR A 389 -0.54 18.52 -13.58
CA THR A 389 -1.44 17.41 -13.93
C THR A 389 -2.82 17.60 -13.32
N ILE A 390 -3.86 17.08 -13.98
CA ILE A 390 -5.20 16.95 -13.43
C ILE A 390 -5.41 15.46 -13.14
N ASN A 391 -5.89 15.15 -11.94
CA ASN A 391 -6.25 13.81 -11.51
C ASN A 391 -7.37 13.93 -10.45
N SER A 392 -8.00 12.81 -10.09
CA SER A 392 -9.13 12.78 -9.14
C SER A 392 -8.82 13.35 -7.75
N GLY A 393 -7.54 13.41 -7.35
CA GLY A 393 -7.12 14.15 -6.16
C GLY A 393 -7.16 15.66 -6.38
N VAL A 394 -6.56 16.16 -7.46
CA VAL A 394 -6.56 17.58 -7.84
C VAL A 394 -7.99 18.09 -8.10
N GLU A 395 -8.84 17.27 -8.71
CA GLU A 395 -10.28 17.55 -8.92
C GLU A 395 -11.03 17.66 -7.60
N ARG A 396 -10.81 16.73 -6.66
CA ARG A 396 -11.37 16.83 -5.30
C ARG A 396 -10.89 18.08 -4.56
N LEU A 397 -9.59 18.37 -4.61
CA LEU A 397 -9.02 19.56 -3.99
C LEU A 397 -9.55 20.85 -4.64
N ALA A 398 -9.79 20.85 -5.96
CA ALA A 398 -10.46 21.93 -6.66
C ALA A 398 -11.90 22.11 -6.15
N ALA A 399 -12.69 21.03 -6.09
CA ALA A 399 -14.07 21.06 -5.58
C ALA A 399 -14.17 21.50 -4.10
N MET A 400 -13.14 21.23 -3.28
CA MET A 400 -13.08 21.64 -1.88
C MET A 400 -12.56 23.06 -1.64
N SER A 401 -11.85 23.67 -2.60
CA SER A 401 -11.16 24.96 -2.39
C SER A 401 -11.59 26.10 -3.32
N LEU A 402 -12.18 25.76 -4.48
CA LEU A 402 -12.56 26.69 -5.54
C LEU A 402 -14.07 26.82 -5.66
N THR A 403 -14.58 28.04 -5.86
CA THR A 403 -16.00 28.28 -6.18
C THR A 403 -16.17 28.67 -7.65
N SER A 404 -16.88 27.84 -8.42
CA SER A 404 -17.10 28.01 -9.87
C SER A 404 -15.85 28.40 -10.67
N PRO A 405 -14.74 27.62 -10.57
CA PRO A 405 -13.45 28.01 -11.13
C PRO A 405 -13.43 28.10 -12.65
N ARG A 406 -12.76 29.13 -13.15
CA ARG A 406 -12.38 29.23 -14.57
C ARG A 406 -11.21 28.30 -14.83
N PHE A 407 -11.42 27.29 -15.65
CA PHE A 407 -10.35 26.41 -16.10
C PHE A 407 -9.49 27.08 -17.17
N ILE A 408 -8.17 27.03 -17.00
CA ILE A 408 -7.18 27.54 -17.95
C ILE A 408 -6.18 26.43 -18.21
N ASP A 409 -6.30 25.78 -19.37
CA ASP A 409 -5.21 24.96 -19.91
C ASP A 409 -4.24 25.86 -20.68
N ALA A 410 -2.98 25.88 -20.25
CA ALA A 410 -1.93 26.61 -20.94
C ALA A 410 -1.42 25.88 -22.19
N ASP A 411 -1.52 24.55 -22.20
CA ASP A 411 -0.88 23.66 -23.16
C ASP A 411 -1.63 23.69 -24.52
N THR A 412 -1.16 22.94 -25.52
CA THR A 412 -1.71 22.96 -26.92
C THR A 412 -2.02 21.59 -27.52
N LYS A 413 -1.97 20.52 -26.73
CA LYS A 413 -2.16 19.14 -27.21
C LYS A 413 -3.32 18.50 -26.46
N GLU A 414 -4.52 18.68 -26.99
CA GLU A 414 -5.81 18.30 -26.38
C GLU A 414 -5.97 16.79 -26.13
N GLN A 415 -5.08 15.96 -26.67
CA GLN A 415 -5.09 14.50 -26.55
C GLN A 415 -4.00 13.92 -25.62
N ALA A 416 -3.14 14.75 -25.01
CA ALA A 416 -2.01 14.27 -24.21
C ALA A 416 -2.30 14.31 -22.69
N VAL A 417 -2.20 13.14 -22.03
CA VAL A 417 -2.40 13.01 -20.57
C VAL A 417 -1.29 13.73 -19.76
N TYR A 418 -0.07 13.82 -20.31
CA TYR A 418 1.05 14.54 -19.72
C TYR A 418 1.68 15.50 -20.72
N ALA A 419 2.02 16.71 -20.25
CA ALA A 419 2.75 17.71 -21.04
C ALA A 419 4.24 17.72 -20.69
N THR A 420 5.09 17.86 -21.71
CA THR A 420 6.54 18.13 -21.58
C THR A 420 6.97 19.23 -22.55
N PRO A 421 7.95 20.09 -22.19
CA PRO A 421 8.37 21.19 -23.04
C PRO A 421 8.90 20.72 -24.39
N GLU A 422 8.53 21.40 -25.48
CA GLU A 422 8.91 20.98 -26.84
C GLU A 422 10.41 21.08 -27.13
N GLN A 423 11.14 21.80 -26.29
CA GLN A 423 12.61 21.93 -26.33
C GLN A 423 13.34 20.85 -25.51
N LEU A 424 12.61 19.88 -24.96
CA LEU A 424 13.13 18.70 -24.27
C LEU A 424 13.31 17.53 -25.26
N VAL A 425 14.56 17.22 -25.61
CA VAL A 425 14.87 15.98 -26.32
C VAL A 425 14.92 14.83 -25.31
N GLN A 426 14.04 13.85 -25.48
CA GLN A 426 13.90 12.72 -24.56
C GLN A 426 14.57 11.48 -25.14
N HIS A 427 15.45 10.86 -24.35
CA HIS A 427 16.19 9.66 -24.74
C HIS A 427 15.98 8.50 -23.77
N PHE A 428 16.15 7.28 -24.27
CA PHE A 428 16.32 6.07 -23.45
C PHE A 428 17.54 5.27 -23.89
N MET A 429 18.07 4.45 -22.97
CA MET A 429 19.12 3.47 -23.28
C MET A 429 18.84 2.17 -22.55
N ILE A 430 18.77 1.08 -23.31
CA ILE A 430 18.70 -0.27 -22.75
C ILE A 430 20.10 -0.69 -22.29
N VAL A 431 20.27 -1.00 -21.00
CA VAL A 431 21.55 -1.35 -20.39
C VAL A 431 21.39 -2.59 -19.50
N PRO A 432 22.12 -3.70 -19.76
CA PRO A 432 22.10 -4.85 -18.87
C PRO A 432 22.55 -4.48 -17.45
N ALA A 433 21.86 -5.01 -16.43
CA ALA A 433 22.06 -4.62 -15.02
C ALA A 433 23.54 -4.57 -14.61
N LYS A 434 24.30 -5.63 -14.93
CA LYS A 434 25.75 -5.78 -14.63
C LYS A 434 26.67 -4.71 -15.25
N GLN A 435 26.15 -3.86 -16.14
CA GLN A 435 26.88 -2.84 -16.90
C GLN A 435 26.38 -1.40 -16.66
N ARG A 436 25.29 -1.20 -15.88
CA ARG A 436 24.67 0.13 -15.65
C ARG A 436 25.68 1.17 -15.14
N LEU A 437 26.49 0.80 -14.14
CA LEU A 437 27.53 1.66 -13.58
C LEU A 437 28.60 2.09 -14.63
N CYS A 438 29.06 1.13 -15.44
CA CYS A 438 30.02 1.40 -16.52
C CYS A 438 29.43 2.30 -17.62
N ALA A 439 28.16 2.09 -17.97
CA ALA A 439 27.45 2.90 -18.95
C ALA A 439 27.27 4.35 -18.48
N LEU A 440 26.81 4.56 -17.24
CA LEU A 440 26.70 5.89 -16.63
C LEU A 440 28.05 6.60 -16.58
N SER A 441 29.11 5.92 -16.14
CA SER A 441 30.47 6.49 -16.06
C SER A 441 31.00 6.90 -17.42
N SER A 442 30.72 6.09 -18.45
CA SER A 442 31.11 6.39 -19.84
C SER A 442 30.31 7.57 -20.42
N PHE A 443 29.00 7.61 -20.15
CA PHE A 443 28.12 8.71 -20.56
C PHE A 443 28.53 10.04 -19.91
N LEU A 444 28.71 10.08 -18.59
CA LEU A 444 29.12 11.28 -17.87
C LEU A 444 30.47 11.81 -18.39
N ARG A 445 31.44 10.94 -18.68
CA ARG A 445 32.72 11.32 -19.29
C ARG A 445 32.58 11.79 -20.75
N SER A 446 31.68 11.19 -21.55
CA SER A 446 31.36 11.68 -22.91
C SER A 446 30.87 13.12 -22.85
N GLU A 447 29.83 13.39 -22.08
CA GLU A 447 29.18 14.70 -22.07
C GLU A 447 30.04 15.79 -21.42
N CYS A 448 30.80 15.47 -20.37
CA CYS A 448 31.77 16.40 -19.78
C CYS A 448 33.01 16.64 -20.68
N LYS A 449 33.36 15.71 -21.60
CA LYS A 449 34.39 15.96 -22.63
C LYS A 449 33.87 16.87 -23.74
N ILE A 450 32.63 16.65 -24.20
CA ILE A 450 32.00 17.42 -25.29
C ILE A 450 31.68 18.85 -24.83
N ALA A 451 31.04 18.99 -23.67
CA ALA A 451 30.62 20.28 -23.11
C ALA A 451 31.41 20.60 -21.83
N LYS A 452 32.49 21.39 -21.98
CA LYS A 452 33.36 21.86 -20.88
C LYS A 452 32.62 22.62 -19.76
N ALA A 453 31.40 23.09 -20.02
CA ALA A 453 30.52 23.78 -19.06
C ALA A 453 29.19 23.03 -18.85
N SER A 454 29.21 21.69 -18.86
CA SER A 454 27.99 20.90 -18.67
C SER A 454 27.55 20.79 -17.21
N LYS A 455 26.25 20.98 -16.99
CA LYS A 455 25.57 20.57 -15.75
C LYS A 455 24.73 19.33 -16.02
N ILE A 456 24.93 18.30 -15.19
CA ILE A 456 24.23 17.03 -15.27
C ILE A 456 23.60 16.71 -13.92
N VAL A 457 22.35 16.27 -13.91
CA VAL A 457 21.65 15.78 -12.71
C VAL A 457 21.30 14.31 -12.91
N VAL A 458 21.63 13.47 -11.93
CA VAL A 458 21.49 12.01 -11.98
C VAL A 458 20.54 11.56 -10.88
N PHE A 459 19.35 11.11 -11.27
CA PHE A 459 18.33 10.59 -10.37
C PHE A 459 18.56 9.11 -10.03
N LEU A 460 18.56 8.83 -8.74
CA LEU A 460 18.72 7.51 -8.09
C LEU A 460 17.57 7.29 -7.11
N SER A 461 17.13 6.06 -6.90
CA SER A 461 15.93 5.76 -6.10
C SER A 461 16.14 5.83 -4.58
N THR A 462 17.37 5.75 -4.06
CA THR A 462 17.63 5.74 -2.60
C THR A 462 18.74 6.70 -2.15
N CYS A 463 18.64 7.15 -0.90
CA CYS A 463 19.67 7.95 -0.23
C CYS A 463 21.03 7.24 -0.24
N ASP A 464 21.06 5.96 0.14
CA ASP A 464 22.30 5.20 0.29
C ASP A 464 23.00 5.00 -1.07
N ALA A 465 22.22 4.88 -2.16
CA ALA A 465 22.75 4.85 -3.52
C ALA A 465 23.34 6.20 -3.95
N VAL A 466 22.73 7.34 -3.56
CA VAL A 466 23.32 8.68 -3.79
C VAL A 466 24.64 8.83 -3.04
N ASP A 467 24.72 8.39 -1.78
CA ASP A 467 25.94 8.48 -0.98
C ASP A 467 27.05 7.55 -1.49
N PHE A 468 26.71 6.31 -1.83
CA PHE A 468 27.64 5.37 -2.47
C PHE A 468 28.19 5.92 -3.79
N MET A 469 27.31 6.35 -4.71
CA MET A 469 27.72 6.85 -6.04
C MET A 469 28.55 8.12 -5.94
N THR A 470 28.18 9.05 -5.05
CA THR A 470 28.98 10.26 -4.78
C THR A 470 30.38 9.90 -4.30
N THR A 471 30.49 9.01 -3.33
CA THR A 471 31.77 8.61 -2.75
C THR A 471 32.62 7.81 -3.73
N LEU A 472 32.01 6.91 -4.51
CA LEU A 472 32.67 6.10 -5.54
C LEU A 472 33.31 7.00 -6.61
N PHE A 473 32.55 7.94 -7.17
CA PHE A 473 33.04 8.85 -8.23
C PHE A 473 34.02 9.91 -7.71
N GLN A 474 34.03 10.20 -6.41
CA GLN A 474 35.05 11.03 -5.76
C GLN A 474 36.36 10.27 -5.46
N LYS A 475 36.27 8.98 -5.08
CA LYS A 475 37.44 8.14 -4.74
C LYS A 475 38.10 7.48 -5.96
N CYS A 476 37.39 7.26 -7.07
CA CYS A 476 37.92 6.62 -8.27
C CYS A 476 38.39 7.64 -9.33
N THR A 477 39.46 7.32 -10.05
CA THR A 477 39.90 8.02 -11.26
C THR A 477 39.67 7.16 -12.50
N TRP A 478 39.46 7.80 -13.65
CA TRP A 478 39.32 7.12 -14.93
C TRP A 478 40.64 6.39 -15.29
N PRO A 479 40.58 5.11 -15.70
CA PRO A 479 41.77 4.29 -15.89
C PRO A 479 42.61 4.78 -17.07
N GLN A 480 43.84 4.26 -17.17
CA GLN A 480 44.87 4.64 -18.16
C GLN A 480 45.36 6.12 -18.13
N ARG A 481 44.60 7.08 -17.59
CA ARG A 481 44.98 8.51 -17.53
C ARG A 481 44.96 9.15 -16.13
N ASN A 482 44.34 8.51 -15.13
CA ASN A 482 44.24 9.04 -13.77
C ASN A 482 43.52 10.42 -13.67
N GLU A 483 42.69 10.72 -14.66
CA GLU A 483 41.79 11.89 -14.69
C GLU A 483 40.56 11.60 -13.80
N MET A 484 39.87 12.61 -13.27
CA MET A 484 38.57 12.38 -12.61
C MET A 484 37.49 12.00 -13.65
N PHE A 485 36.44 11.29 -13.21
CA PHE A 485 35.31 10.90 -14.08
C PHE A 485 34.49 12.09 -14.61
N GLY A 486 34.58 13.25 -13.95
CA GLY A 486 33.88 14.48 -14.33
C GLY A 486 34.39 15.70 -13.54
N PRO A 487 33.67 16.83 -13.59
CA PRO A 487 33.94 18.04 -12.81
C PRO A 487 33.53 17.84 -11.33
N ALA A 488 33.21 18.92 -10.62
CA ALA A 488 32.74 18.85 -9.24
C ALA A 488 31.48 17.97 -9.08
N ILE A 489 31.50 17.08 -8.08
CA ILE A 489 30.43 16.13 -7.76
C ILE A 489 29.70 16.60 -6.51
N PHE A 490 28.37 16.64 -6.59
CA PHE A 490 27.46 17.11 -5.55
C PHE A 490 26.42 16.03 -5.20
N ARG A 491 25.89 16.04 -3.97
CA ARG A 491 24.82 15.13 -3.51
C ARG A 491 23.60 15.90 -3.00
N LEU A 492 22.38 15.41 -3.25
CA LEU A 492 21.16 15.98 -2.66
C LEU A 492 20.04 14.94 -2.46
N HIS A 493 19.76 14.61 -1.20
CA HIS A 493 18.73 13.65 -0.79
C HIS A 493 18.23 13.96 0.63
N GLY A 494 17.22 13.23 1.11
CA GLY A 494 16.49 13.57 2.34
C GLY A 494 17.30 13.46 3.65
N ASN A 495 18.33 12.60 3.68
CA ASN A 495 19.13 12.36 4.88
C ASN A 495 20.21 13.44 5.12
N VAL A 496 20.49 14.28 4.12
CA VAL A 496 21.45 15.39 4.25
C VAL A 496 20.83 16.49 5.12
N ASN A 497 21.60 17.04 6.06
CA ASN A 497 21.10 18.10 6.95
C ASN A 497 20.71 19.37 6.14
N GLN A 498 19.71 20.13 6.59
CA GLN A 498 19.16 21.25 5.81
C GLN A 498 20.20 22.33 5.46
N GLN A 499 21.19 22.60 6.32
CA GLN A 499 22.21 23.61 6.06
C GLN A 499 23.16 23.17 4.94
N GLU A 500 23.57 21.90 4.96
CA GLU A 500 24.35 21.26 3.90
C GLU A 500 23.53 21.12 2.60
N ARG A 501 22.24 20.76 2.66
CA ARG A 501 21.35 20.74 1.48
C ARG A 501 21.33 22.11 0.78
N THR A 502 21.07 23.19 1.53
CA THR A 502 21.06 24.55 0.99
C THR A 502 22.43 24.98 0.47
N SER A 503 23.52 24.70 1.20
CA SER A 503 24.88 25.04 0.79
C SER A 503 25.29 24.33 -0.51
N THR A 504 25.09 23.01 -0.58
CA THR A 504 25.42 22.17 -1.74
C THR A 504 24.59 22.54 -2.96
N PHE A 505 23.29 22.81 -2.79
CA PHE A 505 22.44 23.31 -3.86
C PHE A 505 22.93 24.68 -4.38
N GLN A 506 23.23 25.64 -3.49
CA GLN A 506 23.78 26.94 -3.90
C GLN A 506 25.14 26.80 -4.61
N ALA A 507 25.99 25.86 -4.18
CA ALA A 507 27.27 25.58 -4.83
C ALA A 507 27.09 25.01 -6.24
N PHE A 508 26.20 24.02 -6.43
CA PHE A 508 25.84 23.49 -7.75
C PHE A 508 25.21 24.57 -8.65
N CYS A 509 24.38 25.46 -8.09
CA CYS A 509 23.81 26.58 -8.83
C CYS A 509 24.88 27.57 -9.33
N LYS A 510 25.88 27.88 -8.50
CA LYS A 510 26.99 28.80 -8.81
C LYS A 510 28.08 28.20 -9.69
N ALA A 511 28.31 26.88 -9.65
CA ALA A 511 29.29 26.20 -10.49
C ALA A 511 28.99 26.39 -11.99
N SER A 512 30.01 26.41 -12.85
CA SER A 512 29.84 26.42 -14.31
C SER A 512 29.61 25.01 -14.88
N ALA A 513 30.27 24.00 -14.32
CA ALA A 513 30.09 22.58 -14.63
C ALA A 513 29.92 21.78 -13.34
N GLY A 514 29.17 20.68 -13.39
CA GLY A 514 28.94 19.84 -12.21
C GLY A 514 28.03 18.64 -12.44
N ILE A 515 28.23 17.59 -11.66
CA ILE A 515 27.39 16.39 -11.62
C ILE A 515 26.69 16.34 -10.26
N LEU A 516 25.35 16.32 -10.23
CA LEU A 516 24.54 16.21 -9.02
C LEU A 516 23.88 14.83 -8.94
N PHE A 517 24.28 14.00 -7.98
CA PHE A 517 23.56 12.77 -7.63
C PHE A 517 22.43 13.09 -6.65
N CYS A 518 21.21 12.62 -6.92
CA CYS A 518 20.06 12.97 -6.09
C CYS A 518 18.91 11.97 -6.15
N THR A 519 18.06 11.99 -5.12
CA THR A 519 16.72 11.37 -5.16
C THR A 519 15.66 12.39 -5.60
N ASP A 520 14.39 12.00 -5.68
CA ASP A 520 13.25 12.86 -6.07
C ASP A 520 13.05 14.13 -5.22
N VAL A 521 13.77 14.26 -4.10
CA VAL A 521 13.98 15.52 -3.39
C VAL A 521 14.46 16.64 -4.33
N ALA A 522 15.22 16.32 -5.39
CA ALA A 522 15.66 17.30 -6.40
C ALA A 522 14.66 17.49 -7.56
N ALA A 523 13.76 16.54 -7.79
CA ALA A 523 12.70 16.66 -8.81
C ALA A 523 11.55 17.57 -8.34
N ARG A 524 11.29 17.58 -7.02
CA ARG A 524 10.11 18.25 -6.43
C ARG A 524 10.47 19.65 -5.91
N GLY A 525 9.90 20.69 -6.53
CA GLY A 525 9.94 22.08 -6.05
C GLY A 525 11.28 22.83 -6.11
N LEU A 526 12.40 22.21 -6.53
CA LEU A 526 13.68 22.91 -6.70
C LEU A 526 13.87 23.50 -8.10
N ASN A 527 14.21 24.79 -8.18
CA ASN A 527 14.65 25.45 -9.41
C ASN A 527 16.16 25.33 -9.61
N LEU A 528 16.57 24.16 -10.09
CA LEU A 528 17.89 23.96 -10.70
C LEU A 528 18.03 24.94 -11.89
N PRO A 529 19.11 25.73 -11.99
CA PRO A 529 19.38 26.54 -13.18
C PRO A 529 19.67 25.62 -14.37
N THR A 530 19.35 26.07 -15.58
CA THR A 530 19.35 25.31 -16.84
C THR A 530 20.41 24.20 -16.89
N VAL A 531 19.96 22.99 -16.56
CA VAL A 531 20.75 21.76 -16.60
C VAL A 531 20.79 21.27 -18.04
N GLN A 532 21.93 20.78 -18.55
CA GLN A 532 22.00 20.31 -19.94
C GLN A 532 21.43 18.88 -20.09
N TRP A 533 21.63 18.04 -19.07
CA TRP A 533 21.26 16.64 -19.05
C TRP A 533 20.57 16.22 -17.74
N ILE A 534 19.39 15.61 -17.85
CA ILE A 534 18.72 14.88 -16.77
C ILE A 534 18.86 13.37 -17.02
N VAL A 535 19.75 12.72 -16.28
CA VAL A 535 19.88 11.26 -16.31
C VAL A 535 18.96 10.66 -15.26
N GLN A 536 18.02 9.82 -15.68
CA GLN A 536 17.24 8.97 -14.79
C GLN A 536 17.93 7.61 -14.77
N TYR A 537 18.88 7.46 -13.85
CA TYR A 537 19.68 6.23 -13.75
C TYR A 537 18.83 5.09 -13.20
N ASP A 538 18.03 5.37 -12.17
CA ASP A 538 16.91 4.52 -11.77
C ASP A 538 15.59 5.13 -12.30
N PRO A 539 14.70 4.34 -12.94
CA PRO A 539 13.35 4.77 -13.28
C PRO A 539 12.54 5.25 -12.05
N PRO A 540 11.61 6.20 -12.22
CA PRO A 540 10.76 6.68 -11.13
C PRO A 540 9.69 5.63 -10.76
N THR A 541 9.19 5.68 -9.52
CA THR A 541 8.11 4.80 -9.03
C THR A 541 6.77 5.03 -9.72
N GLU A 542 6.58 6.21 -10.31
CA GLU A 542 5.39 6.65 -11.05
C GLU A 542 5.78 7.33 -12.37
N THR A 543 4.96 7.14 -13.41
CA THR A 543 5.09 7.85 -14.69
C THR A 543 4.91 9.37 -14.55
N ARG A 544 4.21 9.82 -13.51
CA ARG A 544 4.10 11.25 -13.19
C ARG A 544 5.45 11.84 -12.78
N ASP A 545 6.21 11.18 -11.91
CA ASP A 545 7.52 11.68 -11.42
C ASP A 545 8.58 11.75 -12.52
N TYR A 546 8.48 10.91 -13.57
CA TYR A 546 9.27 11.06 -14.81
C TYR A 546 9.16 12.49 -15.36
N VAL A 547 7.94 13.03 -15.47
CA VAL A 547 7.67 14.36 -16.03
C VAL A 547 8.31 15.47 -15.20
N HIS A 548 8.20 15.43 -13.86
CA HIS A 548 8.82 16.46 -13.02
C HIS A 548 10.35 16.35 -12.97
N ARG A 549 10.92 15.14 -13.11
CA ARG A 549 12.37 14.91 -13.27
C ARG A 549 12.88 15.54 -14.57
N VAL A 550 12.31 15.18 -15.73
CA VAL A 550 12.76 15.73 -17.02
C VAL A 550 12.49 17.24 -17.12
N GLY A 551 11.39 17.72 -16.51
CA GLY A 551 11.08 19.14 -16.34
C GLY A 551 12.05 19.95 -15.46
N ARG A 552 13.17 19.36 -15.00
CA ARG A 552 14.31 20.11 -14.43
C ARG A 552 15.25 20.69 -15.51
N THR A 553 15.19 20.20 -16.76
CA THR A 553 15.83 20.83 -17.93
C THR A 553 14.77 21.45 -18.87
N ALA A 554 15.17 21.88 -20.07
CA ALA A 554 14.33 22.54 -21.08
C ALA A 554 13.60 23.82 -20.60
N ARG A 555 14.28 24.61 -19.77
CA ARG A 555 13.69 25.77 -19.05
C ARG A 555 13.95 27.10 -19.74
N SER A 556 12.96 27.98 -19.71
CA SER A 556 13.07 29.40 -20.11
C SER A 556 13.57 29.63 -21.54
N GLY A 557 13.22 28.76 -22.49
CA GLY A 557 13.65 28.89 -23.90
C GLY A 557 15.04 28.34 -24.21
N ALA A 558 15.63 27.55 -23.30
CA ALA A 558 16.85 26.80 -23.55
C ALA A 558 16.55 25.31 -23.79
N VAL A 559 17.25 24.71 -24.77
CA VAL A 559 17.18 23.28 -25.08
C VAL A 559 17.65 22.42 -23.91
N GLY A 560 16.95 21.31 -23.67
CA GLY A 560 17.28 20.33 -22.63
C GLY A 560 17.27 18.90 -23.14
N ASN A 561 18.04 18.02 -22.51
CA ASN A 561 18.08 16.60 -22.87
C ASN A 561 17.80 15.73 -21.62
N SER A 562 17.03 14.66 -21.77
CA SER A 562 16.87 13.64 -20.74
C SER A 562 17.33 12.27 -21.23
N LEU A 563 17.80 11.41 -20.31
CA LEU A 563 18.21 10.03 -20.61
C LEU A 563 17.69 9.09 -19.53
N LEU A 564 16.75 8.22 -19.90
CA LEU A 564 16.25 7.13 -19.07
C LEU A 564 17.09 5.86 -19.28
N PHE A 565 17.64 5.31 -18.20
CA PHE A 565 18.26 3.98 -18.20
C PHE A 565 17.16 2.93 -17.95
N LEU A 566 17.12 1.88 -18.76
CA LEU A 566 16.21 0.74 -18.60
C LEU A 566 16.98 -0.59 -18.71
N LEU A 567 16.56 -1.61 -17.97
CA LEU A 567 16.98 -3.00 -18.21
C LEU A 567 16.31 -3.57 -19.48
N PRO A 568 16.87 -4.62 -20.11
CA PRO A 568 16.23 -5.29 -21.24
C PRO A 568 14.80 -5.77 -20.96
N SER A 569 14.53 -6.22 -19.73
CA SER A 569 13.20 -6.59 -19.23
C SER A 569 12.22 -5.42 -19.11
N GLU A 570 12.73 -4.21 -18.85
CA GLU A 570 11.94 -2.99 -18.60
C GLU A 570 11.58 -2.25 -19.90
N ALA A 571 12.06 -2.71 -21.07
CA ALA A 571 11.94 -2.00 -22.35
C ALA A 571 10.49 -1.61 -22.73
N ALA A 572 9.48 -2.39 -22.30
CA ALA A 572 8.06 -2.09 -22.54
C ALA A 572 7.53 -0.87 -21.78
N TYR A 573 8.30 -0.30 -20.85
CA TYR A 573 7.98 1.01 -20.29
C TYR A 573 8.11 2.15 -21.33
N CYS A 574 8.87 1.97 -22.42
CA CYS A 574 8.89 2.94 -23.52
C CYS A 574 7.54 3.02 -24.26
N GLU A 575 6.84 1.90 -24.44
CA GLU A 575 5.52 1.86 -25.07
C GLU A 575 4.48 2.57 -24.17
N HIS A 576 4.50 2.29 -22.87
CA HIS A 576 3.66 2.97 -21.85
C HIS A 576 3.88 4.50 -21.79
N LEU A 577 5.13 4.95 -21.99
CA LEU A 577 5.43 6.38 -22.09
C LEU A 577 4.87 6.97 -23.40
N GLN A 578 5.01 6.27 -24.53
CA GLN A 578 4.50 6.71 -25.82
C GLN A 578 2.96 6.78 -25.86
N GLU A 579 2.25 5.79 -25.30
CA GLU A 579 0.79 5.81 -25.11
C GLU A 579 0.32 7.03 -24.31
N LYS A 580 1.16 7.50 -23.38
CA LYS A 580 0.93 8.69 -22.54
C LYS A 580 1.38 10.01 -23.18
N GLY A 581 1.78 10.00 -24.45
CA GLY A 581 2.22 11.17 -25.22
C GLY A 581 3.69 11.55 -25.05
N LEU A 582 4.50 10.71 -24.38
CA LEU A 582 5.91 10.96 -24.09
C LEU A 582 6.79 10.15 -25.06
N ASN A 583 7.20 10.79 -26.16
CA ASN A 583 8.03 10.16 -27.19
C ASN A 583 9.52 10.21 -26.82
N LEU A 584 10.16 9.04 -26.68
CA LEU A 584 11.59 8.90 -26.37
C LEU A 584 12.36 8.32 -27.56
N THR A 585 13.62 8.73 -27.73
CA THR A 585 14.53 8.25 -28.79
C THR A 585 15.63 7.35 -28.24
N ALA A 586 16.01 6.30 -28.98
CA ALA A 586 17.02 5.34 -28.51
C ALA A 586 18.45 5.90 -28.65
N LEU A 587 19.20 5.97 -27.54
CA LEU A 587 20.65 6.19 -27.58
C LEU A 587 21.39 4.86 -27.59
N ASN A 588 22.19 4.65 -28.65
CA ASN A 588 23.00 3.44 -28.81
C ASN A 588 24.03 3.30 -27.66
N TYR A 589 23.92 2.20 -26.91
CA TYR A 589 24.75 1.83 -25.77
C TYR A 589 26.25 1.73 -26.14
N GLU A 590 26.56 0.93 -27.16
CA GLU A 590 27.93 0.63 -27.58
C GLU A 590 28.66 1.88 -28.07
N ALA A 591 28.00 2.67 -28.93
CA ALA A 591 28.52 3.92 -29.45
C ALA A 591 28.76 4.94 -28.32
N THR A 592 27.88 4.98 -27.31
CA THR A 592 28.04 5.90 -26.17
C THR A 592 29.23 5.53 -25.29
N ILE A 593 29.49 4.24 -25.09
CA ILE A 593 30.70 3.78 -24.39
C ILE A 593 31.94 4.07 -25.25
N ALA A 594 31.90 3.79 -26.55
CA ALA A 594 33.03 4.05 -27.45
C ALA A 594 33.41 5.54 -27.51
N ARG A 595 32.43 6.47 -27.48
CA ARG A 595 32.68 7.93 -27.43
C ARG A 595 33.38 8.41 -26.15
N SER A 596 33.30 7.67 -25.05
CA SER A 596 33.96 8.06 -23.78
C SER A 596 35.49 7.99 -23.84
N ALA A 597 36.04 7.13 -24.72
CA ALA A 597 37.47 6.94 -24.91
C ALA A 597 38.03 7.89 -25.98
N SER A 598 39.22 8.42 -25.71
CA SER A 598 40.00 9.17 -26.70
C SER A 598 40.69 8.20 -27.66
N LYS A 599 40.99 8.65 -28.89
CA LYS A 599 41.67 7.83 -29.91
C LYS A 599 43.00 7.26 -29.36
N GLY A 600 43.09 5.93 -29.23
CA GLY A 600 44.26 5.23 -28.70
C GLY A 600 44.34 5.11 -27.17
N GLU A 601 43.35 5.58 -26.41
CA GLU A 601 43.32 5.48 -24.93
C GLU A 601 43.15 4.02 -24.45
N PHE A 602 42.45 3.20 -25.23
CA PHE A 602 42.30 1.75 -25.03
C PHE A 602 42.73 1.01 -26.30
N ARG A 603 43.35 -0.16 -26.14
CA ARG A 603 43.75 -1.04 -27.26
C ARG A 603 42.68 -2.11 -27.49
N SER A 604 41.91 -2.00 -28.56
CA SER A 604 41.08 -3.09 -29.05
C SER A 604 41.94 -4.22 -29.64
N SER A 605 41.36 -5.41 -29.76
CA SER A 605 41.97 -6.59 -30.40
C SER A 605 40.98 -7.12 -31.44
N GLN A 606 41.45 -7.85 -32.46
CA GLN A 606 40.58 -8.42 -33.49
C GLN A 606 39.49 -9.36 -32.94
N LYS A 607 39.57 -9.77 -31.66
CA LYS A 607 38.57 -10.61 -30.97
C LYS A 607 37.66 -9.88 -29.99
N LYS A 608 37.76 -8.55 -29.81
CA LYS A 608 36.91 -7.76 -28.90
C LYS A 608 36.65 -6.34 -29.40
N ALA A 609 35.40 -5.91 -29.34
CA ALA A 609 34.99 -4.55 -29.67
C ALA A 609 35.49 -3.53 -28.62
N LEU A 610 35.68 -2.28 -29.05
CA LEU A 610 36.22 -1.23 -28.18
C LEU A 610 35.35 -1.00 -26.92
N HIS A 611 34.02 -1.08 -27.06
CA HIS A 611 33.11 -0.89 -25.94
C HIS A 611 33.27 -2.00 -24.87
N GLU A 612 33.53 -3.25 -25.27
CA GLU A 612 33.73 -4.38 -24.34
C GLU A 612 34.99 -4.21 -23.50
N VAL A 613 36.07 -3.69 -24.13
CA VAL A 613 37.35 -3.42 -23.45
C VAL A 613 37.16 -2.33 -22.39
N ILE A 614 36.50 -1.23 -22.74
CA ILE A 614 36.22 -0.12 -21.80
C ILE A 614 35.36 -0.62 -20.64
N VAL A 615 34.29 -1.36 -20.91
CA VAL A 615 33.42 -1.95 -19.87
C VAL A 615 34.19 -2.90 -18.95
N HIS A 616 35.08 -3.73 -19.48
CA HIS A 616 35.89 -4.65 -18.67
C HIS A 616 36.82 -3.90 -17.72
N GLU A 617 37.55 -2.90 -18.21
CA GLU A 617 38.47 -2.09 -17.40
C GLU A 617 37.73 -1.28 -16.33
N LEU A 618 36.59 -0.68 -16.67
CA LEU A 618 35.75 0.05 -15.71
C LEU A 618 35.16 -0.87 -14.64
N GLN A 619 34.59 -2.02 -15.02
CA GLN A 619 34.02 -2.96 -14.06
C GLN A 619 35.09 -3.51 -13.12
N TYR A 620 36.29 -3.83 -13.64
CA TYR A 620 37.43 -4.23 -12.83
C TYR A 620 37.85 -3.13 -11.86
N LEU A 621 37.98 -1.87 -12.31
CA LEU A 621 38.31 -0.73 -11.47
C LEU A 621 37.31 -0.58 -10.31
N PHE A 622 36.01 -0.55 -10.59
CA PHE A 622 35.00 -0.42 -9.53
C PHE A 622 35.02 -1.60 -8.55
N GLU A 623 35.16 -2.83 -9.04
CA GLU A 623 35.28 -4.03 -8.20
C GLU A 623 36.58 -4.13 -7.38
N GLN A 624 37.62 -3.35 -7.71
CA GLN A 624 38.81 -3.22 -6.86
C GLN A 624 38.68 -2.06 -5.88
N SER A 625 38.17 -0.89 -6.30
CA SER A 625 37.96 0.26 -5.41
C SER A 625 37.00 -0.06 -4.28
N VAL A 626 35.86 -0.71 -4.57
CA VAL A 626 34.88 -1.12 -3.56
C VAL A 626 35.42 -2.23 -2.65
N LEU A 627 36.37 -3.06 -3.11
CA LEU A 627 36.98 -4.12 -2.29
C LEU A 627 38.21 -3.66 -1.48
N ALA A 628 38.87 -2.58 -1.89
CA ALA A 628 40.01 -1.99 -1.18
C ALA A 628 39.60 -1.10 0.00
N ASP A 629 38.39 -0.53 -0.04
CA ASP A 629 37.88 0.41 0.95
C ASP A 629 36.65 -0.16 1.67
N THR A 630 36.81 -0.50 2.95
CA THR A 630 35.75 -1.07 3.81
C THR A 630 34.54 -0.15 3.96
N GLU A 631 34.73 1.16 4.02
CA GLU A 631 33.63 2.13 4.14
C GLU A 631 32.80 2.13 2.85
N LEU A 632 33.48 2.11 1.70
CA LEU A 632 32.85 2.04 0.40
C LEU A 632 32.15 0.69 0.15
N PHE A 633 32.71 -0.41 0.67
CA PHE A 633 32.08 -1.74 0.66
C PHE A 633 30.77 -1.77 1.47
N ASP A 634 30.79 -1.25 2.70
CA ASP A 634 29.60 -1.21 3.56
C ASP A 634 28.52 -0.30 2.98
N MET A 635 28.88 0.82 2.32
CA MET A 635 27.96 1.66 1.57
C MET A 635 27.39 0.95 0.33
N ALA A 636 28.22 0.23 -0.45
CA ALA A 636 27.76 -0.55 -1.59
C ALA A 636 26.74 -1.62 -1.19
N CYS A 637 26.95 -2.30 -0.06
CA CYS A 637 26.03 -3.29 0.47
C CYS A 637 24.69 -2.67 0.91
N GLN A 638 24.73 -1.50 1.55
CA GLN A 638 23.52 -0.75 1.96
C GLN A 638 22.74 -0.25 0.75
N ALA A 639 23.43 0.36 -0.23
CA ALA A 639 22.87 0.83 -1.49
C ALA A 639 22.20 -0.29 -2.30
N PHE A 640 22.84 -1.46 -2.42
CA PHE A 640 22.23 -2.65 -3.02
C PHE A 640 20.95 -3.05 -2.28
N GLN A 641 21.00 -3.15 -0.95
CA GLN A 641 19.86 -3.61 -0.15
C GLN A 641 18.69 -2.60 -0.18
N SER A 642 18.95 -1.29 -0.26
CA SER A 642 17.87 -0.30 -0.36
C SER A 642 17.35 -0.15 -1.79
N PHE A 643 18.20 -0.24 -2.82
CA PHE A 643 17.74 -0.30 -4.21
C PHE A 643 16.74 -1.44 -4.44
N VAL A 644 17.07 -2.66 -4.01
CA VAL A 644 16.18 -3.83 -4.14
C VAL A 644 14.86 -3.63 -3.38
N ARG A 645 14.88 -2.90 -2.24
CA ARG A 645 13.66 -2.53 -1.51
C ARG A 645 12.83 -1.47 -2.26
N SER A 646 13.45 -0.40 -2.80
CA SER A 646 12.74 0.63 -3.57
C SER A 646 12.18 0.10 -4.90
N TYR A 647 12.84 -0.89 -5.50
CA TYR A 647 12.34 -1.53 -6.73
C TYR A 647 11.08 -2.38 -6.47
N ALA A 648 10.76 -2.70 -5.20
CA ALA A 648 9.48 -3.29 -4.82
C ALA A 648 8.33 -2.27 -4.72
N THR A 649 8.63 -0.96 -4.61
CA THR A 649 7.65 0.11 -4.34
C THR A 649 7.24 0.90 -5.60
N HIS A 650 7.34 0.30 -6.78
CA HIS A 650 6.74 0.88 -7.99
C HIS A 650 5.21 0.79 -7.93
N ALA A 651 4.53 1.85 -8.37
CA ALA A 651 3.07 1.92 -8.37
C ALA A 651 2.45 0.82 -9.24
N SER A 652 1.20 0.43 -8.96
CA SER A 652 0.49 -0.68 -9.64
C SER A 652 0.55 -0.60 -11.17
N GLU A 653 0.40 0.60 -11.73
CA GLU A 653 0.55 0.93 -13.16
C GLU A 653 1.91 0.48 -13.74
N THR A 654 3.01 0.71 -13.02
CA THR A 654 4.38 0.49 -13.51
C THR A 654 5.02 -0.80 -12.98
N ARG A 655 4.46 -1.40 -11.93
CA ARG A 655 4.87 -2.69 -11.29
C ARG A 655 4.86 -3.88 -12.26
N GLN A 656 4.17 -3.77 -13.40
CA GLN A 656 4.24 -4.78 -14.48
C GLN A 656 5.55 -4.75 -15.28
N TYR A 657 6.18 -3.58 -15.41
CA TYR A 657 7.50 -3.41 -16.04
C TYR A 657 8.61 -3.55 -14.99
N PHE A 658 8.46 -2.87 -13.86
CA PHE A 658 9.43 -2.82 -12.76
C PHE A 658 9.13 -3.86 -11.68
N HIS A 659 9.23 -5.13 -12.03
CA HIS A 659 8.92 -6.24 -11.12
C HIS A 659 10.18 -6.89 -10.52
N VAL A 660 10.27 -7.01 -9.19
CA VAL A 660 11.49 -7.50 -8.49
C VAL A 660 11.94 -8.89 -8.99
N ARG A 661 11.01 -9.79 -9.36
CA ARG A 661 11.36 -11.12 -9.90
C ARG A 661 12.07 -11.09 -11.27
N SER A 662 12.08 -9.95 -11.95
CA SER A 662 12.85 -9.72 -13.19
C SER A 662 14.32 -9.35 -12.91
N LEU A 663 14.67 -8.99 -11.67
CA LEU A 663 16.05 -8.63 -11.30
C LEU A 663 16.90 -9.86 -11.01
N HIS A 664 18.00 -10.03 -11.76
CA HIS A 664 19.04 -10.98 -11.39
C HIS A 664 19.98 -10.36 -10.34
N PHE A 665 19.83 -10.73 -9.06
CA PHE A 665 20.57 -10.11 -7.95
C PHE A 665 22.11 -10.13 -8.12
N GLY A 666 22.70 -11.16 -8.72
CA GLY A 666 24.14 -11.18 -9.02
C GLY A 666 24.59 -10.17 -10.09
N HIS A 667 23.69 -9.75 -10.99
CA HIS A 667 23.94 -8.66 -11.93
C HIS A 667 23.70 -7.28 -11.29
N VAL A 668 22.71 -7.17 -10.42
CA VAL A 668 22.48 -5.93 -9.64
C VAL A 668 23.65 -5.66 -8.68
N ALA A 669 24.21 -6.69 -8.03
CA ALA A 669 25.41 -6.58 -7.20
C ALA A 669 26.58 -5.92 -7.97
N LYS A 670 26.82 -6.36 -9.21
CA LYS A 670 27.86 -5.78 -10.08
C LYS A 670 27.62 -4.31 -10.44
N SER A 671 26.37 -3.83 -10.46
CA SER A 671 26.09 -2.38 -10.62
C SER A 671 26.42 -1.51 -9.39
N PHE A 672 26.73 -2.13 -8.25
CA PHE A 672 27.29 -1.47 -7.06
C PHE A 672 28.79 -1.82 -6.85
N GLY A 673 29.47 -2.36 -7.87
CA GLY A 673 30.87 -2.81 -7.77
C GLY A 673 31.08 -4.04 -6.86
N LEU A 674 30.00 -4.72 -6.44
CA LEU A 674 30.08 -5.94 -5.63
C LEU A 674 30.26 -7.17 -6.54
N ARG A 675 31.21 -8.04 -6.18
CA ARG A 675 31.46 -9.30 -6.93
C ARG A 675 30.34 -10.32 -6.75
N GLU A 676 29.72 -10.33 -5.58
CA GLU A 676 28.67 -11.25 -5.15
C GLU A 676 27.57 -10.45 -4.43
N PRO A 677 26.29 -10.88 -4.46
CA PRO A 677 25.22 -10.22 -3.73
C PRO A 677 25.41 -10.36 -2.21
N PRO A 678 25.25 -9.28 -1.42
CA PRO A 678 25.42 -9.36 0.03
C PRO A 678 24.32 -10.22 0.67
N ALA A 679 24.73 -11.13 1.56
CA ALA A 679 23.81 -12.02 2.27
C ALA A 679 22.74 -11.24 3.06
N SER A 680 21.49 -11.70 3.04
CA SER A 680 20.34 -10.98 3.57
C SER A 680 20.35 -10.88 5.10
N THR A 681 20.80 -9.73 5.60
CA THR A 681 21.00 -9.49 7.04
C THR A 681 19.72 -9.14 7.79
N LYS A 682 19.04 -10.15 8.36
CA LYS A 682 18.35 -9.95 9.65
C LYS A 682 19.44 -9.74 10.72
N VAL A 683 19.64 -8.49 11.14
CA VAL A 683 20.75 -8.13 12.06
C VAL A 683 20.40 -8.49 13.50
N THR A 684 20.76 -9.70 13.94
CA THR A 684 20.59 -10.15 15.33
C THR A 684 21.87 -10.73 15.94
N LYS A 685 22.57 -9.89 16.71
CA LYS A 685 23.49 -10.16 17.86
C LYS A 685 24.70 -11.11 17.67
N ALA A 686 24.69 -12.11 16.80
CA ALA A 686 25.79 -13.07 16.62
C ALA A 686 27.10 -12.43 16.10
N SER A 687 27.01 -11.30 15.37
CA SER A 687 28.17 -10.59 14.80
C SER A 687 29.13 -10.03 15.85
N GLN A 688 28.72 -9.90 17.12
CA GLN A 688 29.62 -9.49 18.21
C GLN A 688 30.51 -10.64 18.69
N GLN A 689 30.02 -11.88 18.69
CA GLN A 689 30.83 -13.06 19.06
C GLN A 689 31.82 -13.46 17.93
N ALA A 690 31.42 -13.28 16.66
CA ALA A 690 32.27 -13.58 15.50
C ALA A 690 33.59 -12.77 15.43
N LYS A 691 33.66 -11.59 16.09
CA LYS A 691 34.88 -10.77 16.11
C LYS A 691 36.04 -11.41 16.89
N GLY A 692 35.77 -12.28 17.86
CA GLY A 692 36.82 -12.96 18.65
C GLY A 692 37.59 -14.02 17.85
N GLY A 693 36.87 -14.93 17.19
CA GLY A 693 37.49 -16.05 16.44
C GLY A 693 38.29 -15.60 15.22
N THR A 694 37.83 -14.56 14.52
CA THR A 694 38.43 -14.10 13.27
C THR A 694 39.81 -13.48 13.46
N LEU A 695 40.05 -12.78 14.58
CA LEU A 695 41.36 -12.18 14.90
C LEU A 695 42.44 -13.24 15.18
N LYS A 696 42.08 -14.40 15.76
CA LYS A 696 43.02 -15.49 16.02
C LYS A 696 43.44 -16.18 14.72
N LYS A 697 42.46 -16.58 13.88
CA LYS A 697 42.70 -17.16 12.55
C LYS A 697 43.44 -16.22 11.59
N ARG A 698 43.36 -14.90 11.80
CA ARG A 698 44.12 -13.92 11.00
C ARG A 698 45.62 -13.95 11.32
N LYS A 699 46.01 -13.95 12.59
CA LYS A 699 47.43 -14.09 13.00
C LYS A 699 48.04 -15.42 12.54
N GLU A 700 47.27 -16.51 12.65
CA GLU A 700 47.68 -17.84 12.19
C GLU A 700 47.94 -17.86 10.66
N ARG A 701 47.12 -17.15 9.86
CA ARG A 701 47.34 -17.00 8.41
C ARG A 701 48.51 -16.08 8.06
N GLU A 702 48.66 -14.95 8.75
CA GLU A 702 49.76 -14.00 8.52
C GLU A 702 51.14 -14.65 8.78
N GLN A 703 51.25 -15.58 9.75
CA GLN A 703 52.45 -16.39 9.97
C GLN A 703 52.71 -17.44 8.87
N VAL A 704 51.66 -18.07 8.35
CA VAL A 704 51.76 -19.04 7.24
C VAL A 704 52.15 -18.36 5.92
N ASP A 705 51.64 -17.16 5.63
CA ASP A 705 52.02 -16.41 4.43
C ASP A 705 53.47 -15.86 4.49
N GLU A 706 53.98 -15.54 5.69
CA GLU A 706 55.39 -15.26 5.94
C GLU A 706 56.30 -16.45 5.56
N GLU A 707 55.95 -17.67 6.01
CA GLU A 707 56.63 -18.90 5.63
C GLU A 707 56.55 -19.17 4.12
N ILE A 708 55.36 -19.01 3.52
CA ILE A 708 55.14 -19.26 2.09
C ILE A 708 55.94 -18.28 1.23
N LYS A 709 56.08 -17.02 1.63
CA LYS A 709 56.97 -16.05 0.96
C LYS A 709 58.43 -16.51 1.02
N LYS A 710 58.93 -16.85 2.21
CA LYS A 710 60.31 -17.37 2.40
C LYS A 710 60.57 -18.66 1.60
N LYS A 711 59.58 -19.56 1.48
CA LYS A 711 59.65 -20.80 0.68
C LYS A 711 59.57 -20.52 -0.83
N LYS A 712 58.76 -19.57 -1.29
CA LYS A 712 58.70 -19.15 -2.71
C LYS A 712 59.99 -18.48 -3.18
N GLN A 713 60.57 -17.59 -2.36
CA GLN A 713 61.77 -16.84 -2.73
C GLN A 713 63.01 -17.75 -2.90
N LYS A 714 63.10 -18.85 -2.14
CA LYS A 714 64.11 -19.91 -2.38
C LYS A 714 63.88 -20.70 -3.67
N LYS A 715 62.64 -21.01 -4.05
CA LYS A 715 62.34 -21.78 -5.29
C LYS A 715 62.64 -21.00 -6.58
N ILE A 716 62.43 -19.68 -6.59
CA ILE A 716 62.63 -18.83 -7.79
C ILE A 716 64.09 -18.86 -8.30
N VAL A 717 65.07 -19.10 -7.43
CA VAL A 717 66.50 -19.16 -7.81
C VAL A 717 66.87 -20.47 -8.50
N GLN A 718 66.20 -21.58 -8.18
CA GLN A 718 66.56 -22.91 -8.71
C GLN A 718 65.76 -23.32 -9.97
N THR A 719 64.50 -22.90 -10.11
CA THR A 719 63.62 -23.35 -11.21
C THR A 719 63.79 -22.53 -12.50
N LYS A 720 65.03 -22.46 -13.02
CA LYS A 720 65.35 -21.80 -14.30
C LYS A 720 66.17 -22.68 -15.26
N ARG A 721 65.94 -24.00 -15.23
CA ARG A 721 66.43 -25.02 -16.18
C ARG A 721 65.40 -26.14 -16.32
N ALA A 722 65.47 -26.83 -17.47
CA ALA A 722 64.55 -27.89 -17.94
C ALA A 722 63.10 -27.44 -18.22
N TYR A 723 62.57 -27.92 -19.34
CA TYR A 723 61.21 -27.68 -19.83
C TYR A 723 60.65 -29.02 -20.35
N ASN A 724 59.34 -29.04 -20.58
CA ASN A 724 58.61 -29.95 -21.48
C ASN A 724 57.98 -31.25 -20.93
N HIS A 725 56.93 -31.63 -21.68
CA HIS A 725 56.13 -32.86 -21.69
C HIS A 725 55.09 -33.20 -20.59
N HIS A 726 53.84 -32.98 -21.02
CA HIS A 726 52.73 -33.95 -21.13
C HIS A 726 51.49 -33.78 -20.21
N ASN A 727 50.34 -33.67 -20.86
CA ASN A 727 49.00 -33.57 -20.30
C ASN A 727 48.25 -34.90 -20.46
N VAL A 728 48.06 -35.67 -19.39
CA VAL A 728 46.92 -36.61 -19.25
C VAL A 728 46.47 -36.59 -17.79
N GLY A 729 45.18 -36.35 -17.51
CA GLY A 729 44.60 -36.47 -16.17
C GLY A 729 43.89 -35.25 -15.57
N VAL A 730 43.86 -34.09 -16.27
CA VAL A 730 43.03 -32.94 -15.86
C VAL A 730 41.57 -33.13 -16.30
N PHE A 731 41.35 -33.65 -17.51
CA PHE A 731 40.03 -33.77 -18.14
C PHE A 731 39.08 -34.68 -17.34
N THR A 732 39.55 -35.85 -16.89
CA THR A 732 38.76 -36.79 -16.08
C THR A 732 38.33 -36.21 -14.73
N LYS A 733 39.13 -35.34 -14.11
CA LYS A 733 38.75 -34.67 -12.84
C LYS A 733 37.67 -33.60 -13.04
N LEU A 734 37.67 -32.92 -14.18
CA LEU A 734 36.68 -31.90 -14.50
C LEU A 734 35.29 -32.52 -14.74
N VAL A 735 35.22 -33.63 -15.47
CA VAL A 735 33.96 -34.36 -15.73
C VAL A 735 33.32 -34.85 -14.42
N VAL A 736 34.11 -35.44 -13.51
CA VAL A 736 33.61 -35.92 -12.20
C VAL A 736 33.05 -34.76 -11.35
N LEU A 737 33.70 -33.59 -11.34
CA LEU A 737 33.21 -32.43 -10.58
C LEU A 737 31.91 -31.85 -11.17
N ILE A 738 31.76 -31.83 -12.49
CA ILE A 738 30.51 -31.42 -13.15
C ILE A 738 29.38 -32.41 -12.82
N TRP A 739 29.66 -33.72 -12.88
CA TRP A 739 28.67 -34.76 -12.60
C TRP A 739 28.19 -34.71 -11.14
N LEU A 740 29.10 -34.51 -10.18
CA LEU A 740 28.76 -34.29 -8.76
C LEU A 740 27.91 -33.04 -8.53
N GLY A 741 28.17 -31.95 -9.26
CA GLY A 741 27.37 -30.72 -9.19
C GLY A 741 25.94 -30.90 -9.72
N VAL A 742 25.78 -31.60 -10.85
CA VAL A 742 24.47 -31.97 -11.40
C VAL A 742 23.73 -32.91 -10.46
N PHE A 743 24.41 -33.94 -9.94
CA PHE A 743 23.85 -34.87 -8.97
C PHE A 743 23.33 -34.15 -7.71
N ALA A 744 24.08 -33.19 -7.16
CA ALA A 744 23.66 -32.42 -6.00
C ALA A 744 22.38 -31.58 -6.27
N LEU A 745 22.28 -30.95 -7.46
CA LEU A 745 21.08 -30.21 -7.86
C LEU A 745 19.86 -31.13 -8.06
N VAL A 746 20.06 -32.30 -8.67
CA VAL A 746 19.03 -33.34 -8.81
C VAL A 746 18.57 -33.83 -7.44
N VAL A 747 19.49 -34.14 -6.52
CA VAL A 747 19.16 -34.57 -5.15
C VAL A 747 18.39 -33.48 -4.39
N VAL A 748 18.77 -32.21 -4.47
CA VAL A 748 18.01 -31.12 -3.81
C VAL A 748 16.61 -30.96 -4.41
N ARG A 749 16.48 -31.05 -5.74
CA ARG A 749 15.18 -30.94 -6.41
C ARG A 749 14.26 -32.13 -6.13
N LEU A 750 14.80 -33.35 -6.14
CA LEU A 750 14.08 -34.57 -5.73
C LEU A 750 13.72 -34.52 -4.24
N SER A 751 14.57 -33.94 -3.38
CA SER A 751 14.27 -33.74 -1.96
C SER A 751 13.12 -32.74 -1.76
N LEU A 752 13.06 -31.64 -2.53
CA LEU A 752 11.95 -30.68 -2.49
C LEU A 752 10.66 -31.25 -3.08
N LEU A 753 10.73 -32.04 -4.15
CA LEU A 753 9.59 -32.78 -4.70
C LEU A 753 9.10 -33.86 -3.72
N GLY A 754 10.02 -34.54 -3.03
CA GLY A 754 9.73 -35.50 -1.97
C GLY A 754 9.03 -34.84 -0.78
N LEU A 755 9.54 -33.71 -0.28
CA LEU A 755 8.89 -32.90 0.76
C LEU A 755 7.51 -32.40 0.34
N HIS A 756 7.34 -31.98 -0.92
CA HIS A 756 6.05 -31.52 -1.45
C HIS A 756 5.02 -32.64 -1.58
N LYS A 757 5.43 -33.80 -2.12
CA LYS A 757 4.60 -35.02 -2.16
C LYS A 757 4.26 -35.51 -0.74
N LEU A 758 5.23 -35.55 0.17
CA LEU A 758 5.07 -35.98 1.56
C LEU A 758 4.11 -35.05 2.32
N HIS A 759 4.24 -33.72 2.14
CA HIS A 759 3.31 -32.76 2.73
C HIS A 759 1.86 -33.05 2.29
N TYR A 760 1.59 -33.20 0.99
CA TYR A 760 0.24 -33.53 0.53
C TYR A 760 -0.20 -34.95 0.94
N ALA A 761 0.68 -35.95 0.96
CA ALA A 761 0.33 -37.29 1.46
C ALA A 761 -0.09 -37.28 2.94
N CYS A 762 0.47 -36.39 3.76
CA CYS A 762 0.10 -36.24 5.17
C CYS A 762 -1.13 -35.34 5.40
N THR A 763 -1.32 -34.30 4.57
CA THR A 763 -2.26 -33.19 4.84
C THR A 763 -3.42 -33.03 3.86
N ALA A 764 -3.35 -33.58 2.65
CA ALA A 764 -4.44 -33.48 1.69
C ALA A 764 -5.53 -34.48 2.06
N ARG A 765 -6.72 -33.98 2.39
CA ARG A 765 -7.86 -34.80 2.83
C ARG A 765 -9.15 -34.21 2.29
N VAL A 766 -10.11 -35.06 1.95
CA VAL A 766 -11.48 -34.63 1.67
C VAL A 766 -12.05 -33.99 2.96
N PRO A 767 -12.78 -32.86 2.88
CA PRO A 767 -13.48 -32.31 4.03
C PRO A 767 -14.37 -33.36 4.71
N ALA A 768 -14.36 -33.40 6.05
CA ALA A 768 -15.29 -34.24 6.79
C ALA A 768 -16.69 -33.60 6.71
N LEU A 769 -17.64 -34.31 6.09
CA LEU A 769 -19.02 -33.84 5.95
C LEU A 769 -19.90 -34.43 7.06
N THR A 770 -20.80 -33.63 7.60
CA THR A 770 -21.77 -34.01 8.63
C THR A 770 -23.10 -33.34 8.31
N TYR A 771 -24.09 -34.16 7.97
CA TYR A 771 -25.44 -33.77 7.55
C TYR A 771 -26.37 -34.98 7.67
N GLN A 772 -27.67 -34.76 7.86
CA GLN A 772 -28.66 -35.82 7.73
C GLN A 772 -28.97 -36.08 6.24
N TYR A 773 -28.91 -37.33 5.79
CA TYR A 773 -29.18 -37.66 4.39
C TYR A 773 -30.65 -37.42 4.01
N ASN A 774 -30.88 -36.55 3.04
CA ASN A 774 -32.15 -36.32 2.37
C ASN A 774 -31.92 -35.84 0.93
N HIS A 775 -32.98 -35.77 0.12
CA HIS A 775 -32.89 -35.41 -1.30
C HIS A 775 -32.24 -34.03 -1.54
N VAL A 776 -32.55 -33.01 -0.74
CA VAL A 776 -32.00 -31.66 -0.90
C VAL A 776 -30.50 -31.66 -0.59
N MET A 777 -30.08 -32.29 0.52
CA MET A 777 -28.68 -32.38 0.92
C MET A 777 -27.84 -33.22 -0.04
N ASP A 778 -28.39 -34.31 -0.59
CA ASP A 778 -27.74 -35.10 -1.63
C ASP A 778 -27.48 -34.28 -2.91
N HIS A 779 -28.45 -33.46 -3.36
CA HIS A 779 -28.22 -32.52 -4.46
C HIS A 779 -27.18 -31.44 -4.16
N ILE A 780 -27.15 -30.91 -2.93
CA ILE A 780 -26.17 -29.93 -2.47
C ILE A 780 -24.75 -30.53 -2.50
N VAL A 781 -24.55 -31.69 -1.87
CA VAL A 781 -23.25 -32.38 -1.80
C VAL A 781 -22.77 -32.86 -3.18
N ARG A 782 -23.70 -33.21 -4.09
CA ARG A 782 -23.35 -33.51 -5.50
C ARG A 782 -22.94 -32.26 -6.27
N GLY A 783 -23.65 -31.13 -6.08
CA GLY A 783 -23.36 -29.86 -6.74
C GLY A 783 -22.04 -29.22 -6.32
N CYS A 784 -21.72 -29.25 -5.02
CA CYS A 784 -20.45 -28.77 -4.47
C CYS A 784 -19.31 -29.77 -4.75
N SER A 785 -18.73 -29.74 -5.95
CA SER A 785 -17.68 -30.67 -6.36
C SER A 785 -16.43 -30.59 -5.48
N LEU A 786 -16.08 -29.37 -5.01
CA LEU A 786 -14.91 -29.12 -4.17
C LEU A 786 -15.02 -29.79 -2.79
N LEU A 787 -16.22 -29.96 -2.25
CA LEU A 787 -16.45 -30.66 -0.98
C LEU A 787 -16.18 -32.17 -1.05
N ARG A 788 -16.16 -32.74 -2.27
CA ARG A 788 -15.91 -34.17 -2.52
C ARG A 788 -14.47 -34.46 -2.96
N LEU A 789 -13.66 -33.42 -3.16
CA LEU A 789 -12.26 -33.52 -3.55
C LEU A 789 -11.33 -33.30 -2.35
N PRO A 790 -10.08 -33.82 -2.37
CA PRO A 790 -9.11 -33.51 -1.34
C PRO A 790 -8.78 -32.01 -1.30
N TYR A 791 -8.96 -31.38 -0.14
CA TYR A 791 -8.45 -30.03 0.10
C TYR A 791 -6.92 -30.11 0.31
N HIS A 792 -6.15 -29.32 -0.46
CA HIS A 792 -4.69 -29.35 -0.50
C HIS A 792 -4.08 -28.10 0.18
N PRO A 793 -3.94 -28.07 1.53
CA PRO A 793 -3.42 -26.90 2.25
C PRO A 793 -2.02 -26.51 1.75
N THR A 794 -1.81 -25.22 1.52
CA THR A 794 -0.57 -24.68 0.94
C THR A 794 0.66 -25.10 1.75
N TRP A 795 1.66 -25.66 1.08
CA TRP A 795 2.76 -26.41 1.73
C TRP A 795 3.68 -25.58 2.64
N TYR A 796 3.76 -24.26 2.44
CA TYR A 796 4.46 -23.34 3.33
C TYR A 796 3.56 -22.73 4.43
N LEU A 797 2.25 -23.01 4.40
CA LEU A 797 1.23 -22.63 5.39
C LEU A 797 0.74 -23.88 6.15
N PHE A 798 1.71 -24.65 6.66
CA PHE A 798 1.53 -25.98 7.25
C PHE A 798 0.82 -26.01 8.62
N ASN A 799 0.19 -24.90 9.04
CA ASN A 799 -0.69 -24.83 10.21
C ASN A 799 -1.63 -23.60 10.14
N GLY A 800 -2.73 -23.66 10.88
CA GLY A 800 -3.75 -22.64 10.93
C GLY A 800 -3.30 -21.27 11.43
N HIS A 801 -2.24 -21.17 12.24
CA HIS A 801 -1.67 -19.85 12.60
C HIS A 801 -1.05 -19.16 11.38
N LEU A 802 -0.32 -19.90 10.53
CA LEU A 802 0.28 -19.36 9.30
C LEU A 802 -0.79 -19.02 8.26
N GLN A 803 -1.82 -19.85 8.13
CA GLN A 803 -3.01 -19.57 7.31
C GLN A 803 -3.67 -18.25 7.74
N THR A 804 -4.01 -18.12 9.02
CA THR A 804 -4.66 -16.92 9.59
C THR A 804 -3.77 -15.68 9.47
N ALA A 805 -2.46 -15.82 9.69
CA ALA A 805 -1.51 -14.72 9.59
C ALA A 805 -1.35 -14.20 8.16
N LEU A 806 -1.52 -15.04 7.13
CA LEU A 806 -1.50 -14.60 5.74
C LEU A 806 -2.71 -13.70 5.42
N VAL A 807 -3.91 -14.04 5.90
CA VAL A 807 -5.11 -13.18 5.72
C VAL A 807 -4.85 -11.75 6.21
N ALA A 808 -4.20 -11.61 7.38
CA ALA A 808 -3.84 -10.30 7.93
C ALA A 808 -2.76 -9.57 7.09
N VAL A 809 -1.76 -10.28 6.56
CA VAL A 809 -0.52 -9.68 5.98
C VAL A 809 -0.53 -9.56 4.44
N GLU A 810 -1.39 -10.28 3.73
CA GLU A 810 -1.44 -10.30 2.25
C GLU A 810 -1.68 -8.91 1.63
N GLU A 811 -0.83 -8.49 0.68
CA GLU A 811 -0.82 -7.12 0.11
C GLU A 811 -1.52 -7.00 -1.26
N ASP A 812 -1.69 -8.10 -2.01
CA ASP A 812 -2.29 -8.09 -3.35
C ASP A 812 -3.84 -8.15 -3.27
N GLU A 813 -4.43 -7.08 -2.73
CA GLU A 813 -5.88 -6.95 -2.48
C GLU A 813 -6.69 -6.71 -3.78
N PRO A 814 -7.79 -7.45 -4.02
CA PRO A 814 -8.73 -7.14 -5.11
C PRO A 814 -9.50 -5.84 -4.82
N HIS A 815 -9.50 -4.92 -5.79
CA HIS A 815 -10.30 -3.70 -5.71
C HIS A 815 -11.74 -3.99 -6.13
N VAL A 816 -12.68 -3.76 -5.20
CA VAL A 816 -14.13 -3.87 -5.43
C VAL A 816 -14.72 -2.47 -5.30
N PRO A 817 -15.41 -1.94 -6.32
CA PRO A 817 -16.13 -0.68 -6.22
C PRO A 817 -17.48 -0.88 -5.51
N TYR A 818 -17.73 -0.07 -4.48
CA TYR A 818 -18.98 -0.13 -3.71
C TYR A 818 -19.74 1.19 -3.78
N ARG A 819 -21.05 1.13 -4.05
CA ARG A 819 -22.03 2.19 -3.74
C ARG A 819 -22.46 2.01 -2.29
N ARG A 820 -22.11 2.96 -1.43
CA ARG A 820 -22.66 3.00 -0.07
C ARG A 820 -24.08 3.53 -0.07
N GLU A 821 -24.94 2.82 0.63
CA GLU A 821 -26.28 3.20 1.01
C GLU A 821 -26.34 3.25 2.55
N LEU A 822 -27.03 4.24 3.11
CA LEU A 822 -27.27 4.32 4.55
C LEU A 822 -28.68 3.78 4.80
N PHE A 823 -28.78 2.82 5.72
CA PHE A 823 -30.04 2.22 6.12
C PHE A 823 -30.37 2.67 7.55
N GLU A 824 -31.53 3.30 7.70
CA GLU A 824 -32.08 3.72 8.98
C GLU A 824 -32.96 2.60 9.54
N LEU A 825 -32.78 2.31 10.83
CA LEU A 825 -33.37 1.18 11.55
C LEU A 825 -34.57 1.66 12.38
N SER A 826 -35.45 0.73 12.75
CA SER A 826 -36.70 1.02 13.49
C SER A 826 -36.51 1.80 14.79
N ASP A 827 -35.32 1.72 15.40
CA ASP A 827 -34.95 2.43 16.63
C ASP A 827 -34.20 3.76 16.41
N GLY A 828 -34.18 4.29 15.18
CA GLY A 828 -33.40 5.47 14.80
C GLY A 828 -31.90 5.19 14.66
N GLY A 829 -31.50 3.92 14.68
CA GLY A 829 -30.14 3.49 14.39
C GLY A 829 -29.78 3.67 12.93
N VAL A 830 -28.48 3.75 12.62
CA VAL A 830 -28.00 3.77 11.23
C VAL A 830 -26.90 2.74 11.04
N LEU A 831 -27.02 1.97 9.96
CA LEU A 831 -25.97 1.10 9.43
C LEU A 831 -25.73 1.41 7.94
N SER A 832 -24.82 0.69 7.27
CA SER A 832 -24.57 0.93 5.85
C SER A 832 -24.44 -0.34 5.01
N LEU A 833 -25.23 -0.38 3.94
CA LEU A 833 -25.21 -1.41 2.91
C LEU A 833 -24.25 -0.97 1.80
N ASP A 834 -23.15 -1.70 1.62
CA ASP A 834 -22.19 -1.45 0.54
C ASP A 834 -22.53 -2.39 -0.64
N TRP A 835 -23.28 -1.87 -1.60
CA TRP A 835 -23.66 -2.54 -2.85
C TRP A 835 -22.50 -2.55 -3.85
N VAL A 836 -22.22 -3.67 -4.51
CA VAL A 836 -21.15 -3.71 -5.53
C VAL A 836 -21.62 -3.13 -6.86
N GLN A 837 -20.81 -2.26 -7.47
CA GLN A 837 -21.10 -1.70 -8.80
C GLN A 837 -20.42 -2.50 -9.91
N LEU A 838 -21.20 -2.97 -10.89
CA LEU A 838 -20.66 -3.52 -12.14
C LEU A 838 -20.41 -2.39 -13.17
N PRO A 839 -19.30 -2.39 -13.94
CA PRO A 839 -19.02 -1.35 -14.93
C PRO A 839 -19.98 -1.28 -16.13
N SER A 840 -20.98 -2.16 -16.20
CA SER A 840 -21.96 -2.22 -17.30
C SER A 840 -23.22 -2.97 -16.85
N VAL A 841 -24.34 -2.25 -16.70
CA VAL A 841 -25.74 -2.72 -16.87
C VAL A 841 -26.67 -1.49 -16.83
N SER A 842 -27.89 -1.64 -17.36
CA SER A 842 -28.96 -0.63 -17.42
C SER A 842 -29.75 -0.53 -16.10
N SER A 843 -30.88 0.19 -16.12
CA SER A 843 -31.76 0.50 -14.97
C SER A 843 -32.38 -0.69 -14.23
N ASP A 844 -32.21 -1.91 -14.73
CA ASP A 844 -32.99 -3.07 -14.29
C ASP A 844 -32.11 -3.99 -13.41
N ASP A 845 -31.90 -3.57 -12.15
CA ASP A 845 -31.24 -4.34 -11.08
C ASP A 845 -32.23 -4.98 -10.09
N TYR A 846 -33.53 -4.91 -10.37
CA TYR A 846 -34.60 -5.49 -9.55
C TYR A 846 -34.70 -7.01 -9.71
N ASP A 847 -35.01 -7.69 -8.59
CA ASP A 847 -35.24 -9.14 -8.45
C ASP A 847 -34.12 -10.07 -8.96
N LYS A 848 -32.87 -9.67 -8.78
CA LYS A 848 -31.70 -10.51 -9.12
C LYS A 848 -31.24 -11.39 -7.95
N PRO A 849 -30.71 -12.60 -8.20
CA PRO A 849 -30.12 -13.45 -7.17
C PRO A 849 -29.02 -12.70 -6.41
N THR A 850 -29.21 -12.53 -5.10
CA THR A 850 -28.45 -11.60 -4.27
C THR A 850 -27.85 -12.27 -3.05
N ILE A 851 -26.64 -11.87 -2.67
CA ILE A 851 -25.96 -12.33 -1.45
C ILE A 851 -25.75 -11.16 -0.49
N MET A 852 -26.29 -11.30 0.72
CA MET A 852 -26.07 -10.39 1.84
C MET A 852 -24.88 -10.90 2.66
N ILE A 853 -23.77 -10.16 2.68
CA ILE A 853 -22.56 -10.52 3.43
C ILE A 853 -22.51 -9.81 4.79
N LEU A 854 -22.31 -10.59 5.85
CA LEU A 854 -22.08 -10.10 7.22
C LEU A 854 -20.63 -10.39 7.64
N HIS A 855 -19.90 -9.33 7.99
CA HIS A 855 -18.45 -9.38 8.25
C HIS A 855 -18.07 -9.89 9.66
N GLY A 856 -16.79 -10.17 9.87
CA GLY A 856 -16.23 -10.54 11.17
C GLY A 856 -16.14 -9.38 12.18
N LEU A 857 -15.57 -9.67 13.35
CA LEU A 857 -15.41 -8.72 14.46
C LEU A 857 -14.72 -7.40 14.01
N ALA A 858 -15.41 -6.27 14.16
CA ALA A 858 -14.92 -4.92 13.85
C ALA A 858 -14.48 -4.66 12.38
N GLY A 859 -14.96 -5.48 11.43
CA GLY A 859 -14.58 -5.41 10.00
C GLY A 859 -15.48 -4.52 9.12
N GLY A 860 -15.69 -4.96 7.87
CA GLY A 860 -16.58 -4.32 6.90
C GLY A 860 -16.38 -4.84 5.47
N SER A 861 -17.01 -4.17 4.49
CA SER A 861 -16.83 -4.37 3.03
C SER A 861 -15.37 -4.28 2.54
N HIS A 862 -14.51 -3.64 3.33
CA HIS A 862 -13.10 -3.46 3.06
C HIS A 862 -12.24 -4.68 3.41
N GLU A 863 -12.78 -5.70 4.06
CA GLU A 863 -12.07 -6.92 4.48
C GLU A 863 -11.68 -7.83 3.31
N LYS A 864 -10.47 -8.40 3.36
CA LYS A 864 -9.91 -9.17 2.23
C LYS A 864 -10.73 -10.43 1.92
N TYR A 865 -11.10 -11.20 2.95
CA TYR A 865 -11.90 -12.41 2.79
C TYR A 865 -13.29 -12.11 2.20
N VAL A 866 -13.88 -10.95 2.54
CA VAL A 866 -15.10 -10.44 1.89
C VAL A 866 -14.81 -10.17 0.41
N ARG A 867 -13.81 -9.33 0.08
CA ARG A 867 -13.56 -8.93 -1.32
C ARG A 867 -13.15 -10.09 -2.24
N HIS A 868 -12.35 -11.05 -1.77
CA HIS A 868 -12.04 -12.25 -2.55
C HIS A 868 -13.30 -13.07 -2.85
N THR A 869 -14.21 -13.19 -1.87
CA THR A 869 -15.49 -13.89 -2.07
C THR A 869 -16.43 -13.12 -3.00
N VAL A 870 -16.53 -11.81 -2.83
CA VAL A 870 -17.28 -10.91 -3.72
C VAL A 870 -16.84 -11.10 -5.18
N VAL A 871 -15.53 -11.10 -5.47
CA VAL A 871 -15.01 -11.26 -6.84
C VAL A 871 -15.36 -12.62 -7.46
N GLU A 872 -15.43 -13.70 -6.68
CA GLU A 872 -15.87 -15.02 -7.16
C GLU A 872 -17.39 -15.07 -7.43
N LEU A 873 -18.17 -14.40 -6.58
CA LEU A 873 -19.63 -14.32 -6.68
C LEU A 873 -20.09 -13.48 -7.88
N LEU A 874 -19.43 -12.34 -8.13
CA LEU A 874 -19.67 -11.51 -9.33
C LEU A 874 -19.37 -12.29 -10.62
N GLN A 875 -18.28 -13.07 -10.64
CA GLN A 875 -17.95 -13.95 -11.77
C GLN A 875 -18.99 -15.07 -11.97
N SER A 876 -19.69 -15.44 -10.90
CA SER A 876 -20.83 -16.37 -10.93
C SER A 876 -22.18 -15.69 -11.22
N GLY A 877 -22.19 -14.38 -11.48
CA GLY A 877 -23.40 -13.63 -11.85
C GLY A 877 -24.28 -13.15 -10.69
N TRP A 878 -23.81 -13.22 -9.44
CA TRP A 878 -24.57 -12.78 -8.26
C TRP A 878 -24.44 -11.28 -8.01
N GLN A 879 -25.55 -10.66 -7.62
CA GLN A 879 -25.54 -9.35 -6.97
C GLN A 879 -25.07 -9.51 -5.53
N VAL A 880 -24.28 -8.56 -5.02
CA VAL A 880 -23.70 -8.67 -3.68
C VAL A 880 -23.81 -7.34 -2.93
N VAL A 881 -24.29 -7.43 -1.69
CA VAL A 881 -24.39 -6.33 -0.74
C VAL A 881 -23.69 -6.70 0.55
N VAL A 882 -22.81 -5.84 1.06
CA VAL A 882 -22.14 -6.05 2.35
C VAL A 882 -22.83 -5.18 3.41
N MET A 883 -23.47 -5.85 4.37
CA MET A 883 -24.04 -5.20 5.54
C MET A 883 -22.90 -4.86 6.51
N ASN A 884 -22.53 -3.59 6.61
CA ASN A 884 -21.63 -3.11 7.66
C ASN A 884 -22.48 -2.77 8.88
N ALA A 885 -22.30 -3.49 9.99
CA ALA A 885 -23.10 -3.33 11.20
C ALA A 885 -22.87 -1.98 11.92
N ARG A 886 -23.70 -1.64 12.92
CA ARG A 886 -23.60 -0.38 13.70
C ARG A 886 -22.17 -0.14 14.21
N GLY A 887 -21.58 0.98 13.81
CA GLY A 887 -20.21 1.39 14.14
C GLY A 887 -19.09 0.72 13.32
N CYS A 888 -19.41 -0.18 12.40
CA CYS A 888 -18.45 -0.80 11.48
C CYS A 888 -18.41 -0.06 10.13
N GLY A 889 -17.48 -0.44 9.25
CA GLY A 889 -17.36 0.17 7.92
C GLY A 889 -17.09 1.69 7.86
N LYS A 890 -16.77 2.34 8.99
CA LYS A 890 -16.69 3.81 9.20
C LYS A 890 -18.03 4.56 9.09
N THR A 891 -19.16 3.87 9.26
CA THR A 891 -20.47 4.51 9.32
C THR A 891 -20.69 5.13 10.71
N LYS A 892 -21.31 6.32 10.74
CA LYS A 892 -21.55 7.04 12.00
C LYS A 892 -22.55 6.29 12.87
N VAL A 893 -22.34 6.37 14.18
CA VAL A 893 -23.25 5.86 15.20
C VAL A 893 -24.20 7.00 15.57
N VAL A 894 -25.49 6.69 15.71
CA VAL A 894 -26.56 7.66 16.01
C VAL A 894 -27.21 7.30 17.35
N THR A 895 -27.74 6.08 17.46
CA THR A 895 -28.21 5.46 18.71
C THR A 895 -27.05 4.95 19.58
N PRO A 896 -27.19 4.87 20.92
CA PRO A 896 -26.24 4.21 21.81
C PRO A 896 -26.33 2.67 21.72
N LYS A 897 -26.13 2.11 20.52
CA LYS A 897 -25.99 0.67 20.24
C LYS A 897 -24.89 0.46 19.19
N LEU A 898 -24.03 -0.55 19.40
CA LEU A 898 -23.04 -1.02 18.42
C LEU A 898 -23.32 -2.47 18.03
N PHE A 899 -22.63 -2.95 16.99
CA PHE A 899 -22.58 -4.36 16.61
C PHE A 899 -22.40 -5.29 17.82
N CYS A 900 -23.30 -6.26 17.97
CA CYS A 900 -23.38 -7.14 19.13
C CYS A 900 -23.74 -8.57 18.72
N ALA A 901 -23.06 -9.56 19.31
CA ALA A 901 -23.21 -10.96 18.95
C ALA A 901 -24.58 -11.57 19.35
N ALA A 902 -25.27 -10.99 20.34
CA ALA A 902 -26.60 -11.44 20.74
C ALA A 902 -27.73 -10.80 19.91
N TYR A 903 -27.48 -9.66 19.25
CA TYR A 903 -28.53 -8.80 18.70
C TYR A 903 -28.73 -9.04 17.19
N THR A 904 -29.79 -9.76 16.86
CA THR A 904 -30.17 -10.18 15.51
C THR A 904 -31.04 -9.17 14.76
N GLN A 905 -31.65 -8.21 15.46
CA GLN A 905 -32.66 -7.31 14.91
C GLN A 905 -32.17 -6.47 13.72
N ASP A 906 -30.92 -5.99 13.77
CA ASP A 906 -30.30 -5.27 12.63
C ASP A 906 -30.28 -6.13 11.35
N VAL A 907 -30.11 -7.45 11.49
CA VAL A 907 -30.10 -8.40 10.36
C VAL A 907 -31.52 -8.70 9.88
N ARG A 908 -32.48 -8.79 10.81
CA ARG A 908 -33.91 -8.99 10.52
C ARG A 908 -34.46 -7.86 9.66
N GLU A 909 -34.24 -6.61 10.07
CA GLU A 909 -34.70 -5.41 9.34
C GLU A 909 -34.05 -5.26 7.97
N VAL A 910 -32.73 -5.49 7.86
CA VAL A 910 -32.04 -5.46 6.55
C VAL A 910 -32.51 -6.61 5.65
N THR A 911 -32.77 -7.81 6.19
CA THR A 911 -33.27 -8.94 5.38
C THR A 911 -34.68 -8.65 4.86
N ALA A 912 -35.57 -8.11 5.69
CA ALA A 912 -36.90 -7.68 5.26
C ALA A 912 -36.84 -6.59 4.18
N TYR A 913 -36.01 -5.56 4.37
CA TYR A 913 -35.78 -4.52 3.38
C TYR A 913 -35.28 -5.06 2.04
N LEU A 914 -34.27 -5.94 2.04
CA LEU A 914 -33.74 -6.56 0.83
C LEU A 914 -34.78 -7.44 0.12
N ARG A 915 -35.56 -8.23 0.88
CA ARG A 915 -36.64 -9.07 0.35
C ARG A 915 -37.77 -8.25 -0.27
N GLN A 916 -38.18 -7.14 0.34
CA GLN A 916 -39.27 -6.29 -0.17
C GLN A 916 -38.83 -5.41 -1.36
N GLN A 917 -37.70 -4.70 -1.22
CA GLN A 917 -37.37 -3.56 -2.10
C GLN A 917 -36.42 -3.92 -3.24
N HIS A 918 -35.71 -5.06 -3.16
CA HIS A 918 -34.68 -5.43 -4.14
C HIS A 918 -34.85 -6.84 -4.71
N VAL A 919 -35.33 -7.80 -3.91
CA VAL A 919 -35.30 -9.24 -4.24
C VAL A 919 -36.59 -9.97 -3.85
N PRO A 920 -37.76 -9.62 -4.42
CA PRO A 920 -39.05 -10.18 -4.03
C PRO A 920 -39.22 -11.68 -4.31
N THR A 921 -38.60 -12.27 -5.34
CA THR A 921 -38.81 -13.68 -5.71
C THR A 921 -37.52 -14.46 -5.99
N SER A 922 -36.41 -13.79 -6.28
CA SER A 922 -35.10 -14.39 -6.49
C SER A 922 -34.47 -14.96 -5.20
N PRO A 923 -33.48 -15.85 -5.30
CA PRO A 923 -32.72 -16.31 -4.15
C PRO A 923 -32.00 -15.17 -3.43
N LEU A 924 -32.30 -14.98 -2.14
CA LEU A 924 -31.55 -14.10 -1.24
C LEU A 924 -30.77 -14.98 -0.25
N ILE A 925 -29.44 -15.01 -0.37
CA ILE A 925 -28.58 -15.88 0.44
C ILE A 925 -27.80 -15.04 1.46
N GLY A 926 -27.85 -15.43 2.73
CA GLY A 926 -27.04 -14.83 3.78
C GLY A 926 -25.66 -15.50 3.85
N LEU A 927 -24.58 -14.72 3.88
CA LEU A 927 -23.21 -15.20 4.04
C LEU A 927 -22.52 -14.51 5.23
N GLY A 928 -22.30 -15.26 6.32
CA GLY A 928 -21.56 -14.80 7.49
C GLY A 928 -20.09 -15.24 7.49
N PHE A 929 -19.22 -14.36 7.99
CA PHE A 929 -17.82 -14.67 8.29
C PHE A 929 -17.48 -14.40 9.77
N SER A 930 -16.75 -15.32 10.42
CA SER A 930 -16.33 -15.18 11.83
C SER A 930 -17.53 -14.86 12.75
N LEU A 931 -17.51 -13.74 13.49
CA LEU A 931 -18.65 -13.34 14.33
C LEU A 931 -19.94 -13.09 13.53
N GLY A 932 -19.85 -12.64 12.26
CA GLY A 932 -21.00 -12.53 11.38
C GLY A 932 -21.64 -13.89 11.08
N SER A 933 -20.86 -14.97 11.04
CA SER A 933 -21.38 -16.35 10.94
C SER A 933 -22.24 -16.73 12.14
N ASN A 934 -21.77 -16.40 13.35
CA ASN A 934 -22.47 -16.68 14.60
C ASN A 934 -23.80 -15.92 14.66
N ILE A 935 -23.81 -14.61 14.39
CA ILE A 935 -25.01 -13.76 14.42
C ILE A 935 -26.03 -14.22 13.37
N LEU A 936 -25.58 -14.49 12.14
CA LEU A 936 -26.47 -14.94 11.07
C LEU A 936 -27.06 -16.33 11.37
N THR A 937 -26.28 -17.23 11.97
CA THR A 937 -26.77 -18.55 12.41
C THR A 937 -27.79 -18.43 13.54
N LYS A 938 -27.58 -17.49 14.49
CA LYS A 938 -28.54 -17.18 15.56
C LYS A 938 -29.85 -16.63 14.96
N PHE A 939 -29.76 -15.66 14.06
CA PHE A 939 -30.90 -15.09 13.34
C PHE A 939 -31.73 -16.16 12.59
N VAL A 940 -31.10 -16.98 11.74
CA VAL A 940 -31.84 -18.01 10.96
C VAL A 940 -32.52 -19.06 11.86
N GLY A 941 -31.91 -19.39 13.00
CA GLY A 941 -32.54 -20.28 14.00
C GLY A 941 -33.49 -19.58 14.98
N GLU A 942 -33.62 -18.25 14.94
CA GLU A 942 -34.69 -17.50 15.61
C GLU A 942 -35.93 -17.40 14.72
N GLU A 943 -35.77 -17.05 13.43
CA GLU A 943 -36.92 -16.90 12.52
C GLU A 943 -37.64 -18.24 12.27
N GLY A 944 -36.91 -19.35 12.27
CA GLY A 944 -37.47 -20.66 11.99
C GLY A 944 -38.16 -20.67 10.62
N ASN A 945 -39.45 -20.98 10.58
CA ASN A 945 -40.21 -21.03 9.32
C ASN A 945 -40.35 -19.66 8.64
N GLU A 946 -40.28 -18.56 9.39
CA GLU A 946 -40.50 -17.20 8.90
C GLU A 946 -39.24 -16.60 8.26
N CYS A 947 -38.16 -17.39 8.09
CA CYS A 947 -36.88 -16.87 7.64
C CYS A 947 -36.91 -16.43 6.18
N LEU A 948 -36.85 -15.12 5.95
CA LEU A 948 -36.89 -14.52 4.60
C LEU A 948 -35.66 -14.81 3.73
N LEU A 949 -34.63 -15.49 4.25
CA LEU A 949 -33.44 -15.94 3.50
C LEU A 949 -33.70 -17.29 2.82
N THR A 950 -33.34 -17.42 1.54
CA THR A 950 -33.51 -18.65 0.76
C THR A 950 -32.48 -19.74 1.13
N ALA A 951 -31.29 -19.34 1.60
CA ALA A 951 -30.27 -20.22 2.17
C ALA A 951 -29.27 -19.42 3.01
N MET A 952 -28.45 -20.12 3.79
CA MET A 952 -27.41 -19.50 4.63
C MET A 952 -26.03 -20.17 4.45
N ILE A 953 -24.96 -19.37 4.56
CA ILE A 953 -23.58 -19.83 4.61
C ILE A 953 -22.89 -19.21 5.82
N SER A 954 -22.13 -20.01 6.57
CA SER A 954 -21.37 -19.55 7.74
C SER A 954 -19.94 -20.10 7.70
N VAL A 955 -18.95 -19.20 7.66
CA VAL A 955 -17.52 -19.56 7.48
C VAL A 955 -16.71 -19.19 8.72
N GLY A 956 -15.95 -20.15 9.26
CA GLY A 956 -15.11 -19.94 10.45
C GLY A 956 -15.92 -19.47 11.67
N ASN A 957 -17.05 -20.11 11.96
CA ASN A 957 -18.02 -19.66 12.95
C ASN A 957 -17.57 -19.98 14.39
N PRO A 958 -17.54 -18.99 15.31
CA PRO A 958 -17.38 -19.25 16.75
C PRO A 958 -18.73 -19.66 17.36
N TYR A 959 -19.23 -20.86 17.03
CA TYR A 959 -20.60 -21.28 17.37
C TYR A 959 -20.89 -21.13 18.88
N CYS A 960 -19.97 -21.62 19.72
CA CYS A 960 -19.96 -21.38 21.15
C CYS A 960 -18.91 -20.32 21.51
N LEU A 961 -19.37 -19.08 21.72
CA LEU A 961 -18.51 -17.97 22.12
C LEU A 961 -17.88 -18.21 23.49
N THR A 962 -18.57 -18.87 24.41
CA THR A 962 -18.02 -19.22 25.74
C THR A 962 -16.75 -20.09 25.61
N THR A 963 -16.79 -21.14 24.78
CA THR A 963 -15.62 -22.01 24.53
C THR A 963 -14.51 -21.24 23.81
N SER A 964 -14.85 -20.41 22.82
CA SER A 964 -13.89 -19.59 22.07
C SER A 964 -13.18 -18.57 22.97
N SER A 965 -13.93 -17.87 23.84
CA SER A 965 -13.40 -16.93 24.83
C SER A 965 -12.41 -17.61 25.80
N ASN A 966 -12.78 -18.78 26.31
CA ASN A 966 -11.93 -19.57 27.19
C ASN A 966 -10.64 -20.03 26.50
N HIS A 967 -10.68 -20.35 25.21
CA HIS A 967 -9.47 -20.67 24.43
C HIS A 967 -8.58 -19.45 24.19
N LEU A 968 -9.16 -18.32 23.75
CA LEU A 968 -8.45 -17.05 23.57
C LEU A 968 -7.85 -16.50 24.89
N MET A 969 -8.40 -16.92 26.03
CA MET A 969 -7.85 -16.68 27.37
C MET A 969 -6.96 -17.82 27.90
N GLY A 970 -6.80 -18.92 27.17
CA GLY A 970 -6.09 -20.12 27.63
C GLY A 970 -4.58 -19.90 27.81
N THR A 971 -3.84 -19.77 26.70
CA THR A 971 -2.36 -19.65 26.74
C THR A 971 -1.88 -18.20 26.68
N TRP A 972 -0.64 -17.96 27.14
CA TRP A 972 0.01 -16.66 26.98
C TRP A 972 0.11 -16.23 25.51
N PHE A 973 0.30 -17.18 24.58
CA PHE A 973 0.34 -16.90 23.15
C PHE A 973 -1.00 -16.35 22.65
N TYR A 974 -2.10 -17.10 22.81
CA TYR A 974 -3.42 -16.69 22.30
C TYR A 974 -3.88 -15.32 22.83
N ARG A 975 -3.58 -15.03 24.11
CA ARG A 975 -3.83 -13.72 24.70
C ARG A 975 -3.11 -12.61 23.91
N HIS A 976 -1.80 -12.74 23.69
CA HIS A 976 -1.01 -11.65 23.09
C HIS A 976 -1.07 -11.57 21.56
N THR A 977 -1.39 -12.67 20.85
CA THR A 977 -1.42 -12.69 19.37
C THR A 977 -2.80 -12.48 18.77
N TYR A 978 -3.87 -12.93 19.42
CA TYR A 978 -5.24 -12.77 18.90
C TYR A 978 -6.07 -11.86 19.79
N ASN A 979 -6.21 -12.22 21.08
CA ASN A 979 -7.16 -11.57 21.99
C ASN A 979 -6.87 -10.07 22.19
N ASN A 980 -5.61 -9.71 22.47
CA ASN A 980 -5.18 -8.31 22.60
C ASN A 980 -5.41 -7.50 21.30
N ILE A 981 -5.28 -8.12 20.12
CA ILE A 981 -5.46 -7.44 18.82
C ILE A 981 -6.96 -7.21 18.55
N MET A 982 -7.78 -8.25 18.74
CA MET A 982 -9.25 -8.16 18.64
C MET A 982 -9.82 -7.08 19.58
N THR A 983 -9.35 -7.07 20.84
CA THR A 983 -9.73 -6.06 21.83
C THR A 983 -9.35 -4.65 21.38
N LYS A 984 -8.13 -4.48 20.83
CA LYS A 984 -7.70 -3.18 20.32
C LYS A 984 -8.55 -2.75 19.12
N ASN A 985 -8.90 -3.64 18.20
CA ASN A 985 -9.74 -3.29 17.05
C ASN A 985 -11.12 -2.78 17.48
N LEU A 986 -11.73 -3.36 18.53
CA LEU A 986 -12.98 -2.87 19.12
C LEU A 986 -12.83 -1.51 19.82
N ILE A 987 -11.77 -1.32 20.60
CA ILE A 987 -11.46 -0.01 21.22
C ILE A 987 -11.23 1.05 20.12
N ASP A 988 -10.49 0.70 19.07
CA ASP A 988 -10.28 1.56 17.90
C ASP A 988 -11.63 1.87 17.20
N VAL A 989 -12.58 0.94 17.10
CA VAL A 989 -13.93 1.21 16.57
C VAL A 989 -14.64 2.30 17.39
N VAL A 990 -14.63 2.18 18.72
CA VAL A 990 -15.32 3.12 19.62
C VAL A 990 -14.70 4.52 19.59
N PHE A 991 -13.37 4.61 19.64
CA PHE A 991 -12.65 5.87 19.89
C PHE A 991 -11.97 6.49 18.67
N HIS A 992 -11.75 5.75 17.58
CA HIS A 992 -10.86 6.17 16.48
C HIS A 992 -11.41 5.93 15.06
N GLN A 993 -12.33 4.99 14.85
CA GLN A 993 -12.97 4.76 13.55
C GLN A 993 -14.34 5.44 13.43
N THR A 994 -15.03 5.69 14.54
CA THR A 994 -16.37 6.28 14.59
C THR A 994 -16.53 7.29 15.72
N ASN A 995 -17.68 7.97 15.73
CA ASN A 995 -18.14 8.89 16.77
C ASN A 995 -18.84 8.17 17.95
N ALA A 996 -18.73 6.84 18.09
CA ALA A 996 -19.41 6.11 19.17
C ALA A 996 -19.10 6.67 20.56
N HIS A 997 -17.84 7.03 20.82
CA HIS A 997 -17.42 7.67 22.07
C HIS A 997 -18.06 9.03 22.37
N GLU A 998 -18.66 9.70 21.38
CA GLU A 998 -19.49 10.90 21.58
C GLU A 998 -20.91 10.48 22.01
N VAL A 999 -21.50 9.51 21.31
CA VAL A 999 -22.87 8.98 21.56
C VAL A 999 -22.98 8.29 22.93
N PHE A 1000 -21.93 7.58 23.35
CA PHE A 1000 -21.87 6.90 24.65
C PHE A 1000 -21.34 7.78 25.79
N GLN A 1001 -21.07 9.08 25.56
CA GLN A 1001 -20.43 9.94 26.57
C GLN A 1001 -21.27 10.10 27.83
N ASP A 1002 -22.59 10.24 27.69
CA ASP A 1002 -23.55 10.45 28.79
C ASP A 1002 -24.35 9.18 29.12
N HIS A 1003 -23.90 8.00 28.66
CA HIS A 1003 -24.62 6.73 28.84
C HIS A 1003 -24.47 6.19 30.28
N PRO A 1004 -25.56 5.94 31.02
CA PRO A 1004 -25.52 5.80 32.49
C PRO A 1004 -24.71 4.61 33.01
N GLU A 1005 -24.54 3.55 32.22
CA GLU A 1005 -23.80 2.34 32.61
C GLU A 1005 -22.43 2.14 31.93
N VAL A 1006 -21.96 3.11 31.12
CA VAL A 1006 -20.73 2.96 30.33
C VAL A 1006 -19.66 3.96 30.75
N ASP A 1007 -18.59 3.46 31.39
CA ASP A 1007 -17.38 4.23 31.67
C ASP A 1007 -16.40 4.11 30.49
N LEU A 1008 -16.34 5.16 29.65
CA LEU A 1008 -15.48 5.22 28.48
C LEU A 1008 -13.98 5.25 28.81
N ASP A 1009 -13.57 5.84 29.94
CA ASP A 1009 -12.15 5.86 30.33
C ASP A 1009 -11.71 4.51 30.91
N HIS A 1010 -12.58 3.82 31.63
CA HIS A 1010 -12.34 2.43 32.03
C HIS A 1010 -12.33 1.49 30.80
N LEU A 1011 -13.21 1.70 29.81
CA LEU A 1011 -13.22 0.93 28.55
C LEU A 1011 -11.91 1.04 27.77
N ARG A 1012 -11.29 2.22 27.72
CA ARG A 1012 -9.95 2.43 27.10
C ARG A 1012 -8.84 1.57 27.73
N THR A 1013 -9.03 1.06 28.95
CA THR A 1013 -8.03 0.26 29.67
C THR A 1013 -8.20 -1.26 29.50
N SER A 1014 -9.23 -1.72 28.78
CA SER A 1014 -9.52 -3.14 28.59
C SER A 1014 -8.42 -3.85 27.79
N LYS A 1015 -7.96 -5.02 28.28
CA LYS A 1015 -6.79 -5.73 27.72
C LYS A 1015 -7.15 -6.98 26.93
N ASN A 1016 -8.34 -7.53 27.16
CA ASN A 1016 -8.86 -8.71 26.48
C ASN A 1016 -10.36 -8.53 26.17
N LEU A 1017 -10.87 -9.34 25.24
CA LEU A 1017 -12.21 -9.25 24.70
C LEU A 1017 -13.27 -9.35 25.80
N ARG A 1018 -13.06 -10.24 26.77
CA ARG A 1018 -13.95 -10.44 27.91
C ARG A 1018 -13.98 -9.24 28.87
N GLU A 1019 -12.88 -8.50 29.03
CA GLU A 1019 -12.87 -7.21 29.75
C GLU A 1019 -13.61 -6.11 28.98
N TYR A 1020 -13.51 -6.09 27.64
CA TYR A 1020 -14.28 -5.16 26.81
C TYR A 1020 -15.78 -5.44 26.94
N ASP A 1021 -16.20 -6.70 26.79
CA ASP A 1021 -17.61 -7.08 26.86
C ASP A 1021 -18.23 -6.91 28.25
N ASP A 1022 -17.47 -7.16 29.32
CA ASP A 1022 -17.94 -6.96 30.71
C ASP A 1022 -18.12 -5.46 31.07
N ARG A 1023 -17.36 -4.57 30.43
CA ARG A 1023 -17.41 -3.12 30.67
C ARG A 1023 -18.30 -2.35 29.71
N PHE A 1024 -18.52 -2.87 28.51
CA PHE A 1024 -19.27 -2.19 27.45
C PHE A 1024 -20.40 -3.06 26.91
N THR A 1025 -20.11 -4.13 26.15
CA THR A 1025 -21.14 -4.86 25.38
C THR A 1025 -22.30 -5.33 26.25
N ARG A 1026 -22.02 -5.94 27.41
CA ARG A 1026 -23.07 -6.40 28.31
C ARG A 1026 -23.87 -5.26 28.95
N ARG A 1027 -23.26 -4.09 29.14
CA ARG A 1027 -23.89 -2.89 29.74
C ARG A 1027 -24.81 -2.18 28.76
N VAL A 1028 -24.41 -2.10 27.49
CA VAL A 1028 -25.22 -1.54 26.40
C VAL A 1028 -26.43 -2.43 26.08
N PHE A 1029 -26.34 -3.74 26.32
CA PHE A 1029 -27.39 -4.72 26.03
C PHE A 1029 -28.07 -5.33 27.27
N GLY A 1030 -27.91 -4.72 28.46
CA GLY A 1030 -28.71 -5.06 29.65
C GLY A 1030 -28.41 -6.41 30.34
N TYR A 1031 -27.25 -7.03 30.09
CA TYR A 1031 -26.88 -8.33 30.64
C TYR A 1031 -26.16 -8.23 31.99
N ASP A 1032 -26.66 -8.96 32.99
CA ASP A 1032 -26.15 -8.99 34.37
C ASP A 1032 -24.70 -9.48 34.45
N THR A 1033 -24.33 -10.46 33.61
CA THR A 1033 -22.96 -10.98 33.56
C THR A 1033 -22.42 -11.19 32.15
N VAL A 1034 -21.11 -11.04 31.99
CA VAL A 1034 -20.44 -11.38 30.71
C VAL A 1034 -20.50 -12.89 30.39
N SER A 1035 -20.73 -13.76 31.38
CA SER A 1035 -20.95 -15.21 31.14
C SER A 1035 -22.31 -15.52 30.52
N GLU A 1036 -23.32 -14.72 30.85
CA GLU A 1036 -24.68 -14.80 30.34
C GLU A 1036 -24.75 -14.26 28.91
N PHE A 1037 -24.21 -13.05 28.67
CA PHE A 1037 -24.05 -12.52 27.31
C PHE A 1037 -23.35 -13.52 26.36
N TYR A 1038 -22.28 -14.18 26.81
CA TYR A 1038 -21.56 -15.18 26.02
C TYR A 1038 -22.29 -16.53 25.84
N ARG A 1039 -23.36 -16.77 26.61
CA ARG A 1039 -24.28 -17.92 26.44
C ARG A 1039 -25.38 -17.55 25.44
N GLU A 1040 -26.04 -16.44 25.67
CA GLU A 1040 -27.07 -15.82 24.81
C GLU A 1040 -26.58 -15.66 23.36
N ALA A 1041 -25.38 -15.10 23.20
CA ALA A 1041 -24.76 -14.87 21.90
C ALA A 1041 -24.14 -16.14 21.26
N SER A 1042 -24.23 -17.32 21.88
CA SER A 1042 -23.76 -18.55 21.24
C SER A 1042 -24.88 -19.12 20.36
N CYS A 1043 -24.63 -19.30 19.05
CA CYS A 1043 -25.66 -19.73 18.12
C CYS A 1043 -26.04 -21.23 18.21
N VAL A 1044 -25.26 -22.06 18.94
CA VAL A 1044 -25.50 -23.52 19.06
C VAL A 1044 -26.95 -23.89 19.42
N PRO A 1045 -27.62 -23.29 20.43
CA PRO A 1045 -28.98 -23.69 20.83
C PRO A 1045 -30.04 -23.50 19.72
N TYR A 1046 -29.74 -22.64 18.74
CA TYR A 1046 -30.62 -22.27 17.64
C TYR A 1046 -30.44 -23.16 16.40
N ILE A 1047 -29.36 -23.95 16.32
CA ILE A 1047 -29.07 -24.78 15.13
C ILE A 1047 -30.17 -25.81 14.87
N LYS A 1048 -30.78 -26.37 15.93
CA LYS A 1048 -31.93 -27.29 15.83
C LYS A 1048 -33.22 -26.66 15.27
N HIS A 1049 -33.29 -25.33 15.19
CA HIS A 1049 -34.45 -24.57 14.69
C HIS A 1049 -34.26 -24.07 13.25
N ILE A 1050 -33.10 -24.31 12.63
CA ILE A 1050 -32.82 -23.91 11.24
C ILE A 1050 -33.70 -24.71 10.26
N THR A 1051 -34.50 -23.99 9.47
CA THR A 1051 -35.45 -24.53 8.48
C THR A 1051 -34.95 -24.46 7.04
N ILE A 1052 -34.07 -23.50 6.75
CA ILE A 1052 -33.55 -23.23 5.40
C ILE A 1052 -32.21 -23.94 5.16
N PRO A 1053 -31.91 -24.34 3.91
CA PRO A 1053 -30.62 -24.93 3.57
C PRO A 1053 -29.46 -24.08 4.06
N THR A 1054 -28.59 -24.70 4.86
CA THR A 1054 -27.53 -24.01 5.61
C THR A 1054 -26.20 -24.74 5.47
N PHE A 1055 -25.17 -24.02 5.03
CA PHE A 1055 -23.82 -24.56 4.86
C PHE A 1055 -22.83 -23.95 5.88
N PHE A 1056 -22.21 -24.82 6.67
CA PHE A 1056 -21.16 -24.47 7.62
C PHE A 1056 -19.79 -24.93 7.12
N LEU A 1057 -18.85 -23.99 6.96
CA LEU A 1057 -17.46 -24.29 6.62
C LEU A 1057 -16.53 -23.95 7.79
N SER A 1058 -15.83 -24.95 8.33
CA SER A 1058 -14.91 -24.82 9.47
C SER A 1058 -13.56 -25.50 9.20
N ALA A 1059 -12.52 -25.11 9.93
CA ALA A 1059 -11.20 -25.75 9.89
C ALA A 1059 -10.85 -26.30 11.27
N TYR A 1060 -10.35 -27.54 11.32
CA TYR A 1060 -9.98 -28.20 12.57
C TYR A 1060 -8.79 -27.52 13.29
N ASP A 1061 -7.94 -26.82 12.53
CA ASP A 1061 -6.79 -26.06 13.04
C ASP A 1061 -7.04 -24.54 13.17
N ASP A 1062 -8.30 -24.10 13.18
CA ASP A 1062 -8.67 -22.70 13.42
C ASP A 1062 -8.21 -22.26 14.85
N PRO A 1063 -7.33 -21.24 14.96
CA PRO A 1063 -6.77 -20.78 16.24
C PRO A 1063 -7.68 -19.81 17.01
N ILE A 1064 -8.89 -19.54 16.51
CA ILE A 1064 -9.89 -18.64 17.08
C ILE A 1064 -11.20 -19.40 17.33
N CYS A 1065 -11.71 -20.10 16.32
CA CYS A 1065 -12.95 -20.88 16.34
C CYS A 1065 -12.64 -22.36 16.55
N VAL A 1066 -12.24 -22.70 17.77
CA VAL A 1066 -11.71 -24.02 18.13
C VAL A 1066 -12.64 -25.20 17.80
N HIS A 1067 -12.05 -26.33 17.42
CA HIS A 1067 -12.79 -27.53 17.04
C HIS A 1067 -13.65 -28.12 18.18
N GLN A 1068 -13.35 -27.83 19.46
CA GLN A 1068 -14.21 -28.19 20.60
C GLN A 1068 -15.51 -27.38 20.67
N GLY A 1069 -15.61 -26.28 19.92
CA GLY A 1069 -16.81 -25.46 19.81
C GLY A 1069 -17.67 -25.78 18.58
N ILE A 1070 -17.30 -26.77 17.77
CA ILE A 1070 -18.07 -27.18 16.57
C ILE A 1070 -19.20 -28.13 16.99
N PRO A 1071 -20.48 -27.81 16.72
CA PRO A 1071 -21.64 -28.58 17.18
C PRO A 1071 -21.98 -29.73 16.22
N TYR A 1072 -21.12 -30.74 16.15
CA TYR A 1072 -21.27 -31.87 15.21
C TYR A 1072 -22.60 -32.62 15.37
N GLU A 1073 -23.07 -32.81 16.61
CA GLU A 1073 -24.29 -33.56 16.89
C GLU A 1073 -25.55 -32.77 16.48
N ASP A 1074 -25.63 -31.47 16.80
CA ASP A 1074 -26.72 -30.60 16.36
C ASP A 1074 -26.76 -30.47 14.82
N CYS A 1075 -25.60 -30.44 14.15
CA CYS A 1075 -25.51 -30.41 12.69
C CYS A 1075 -25.89 -31.75 12.04
N ALA A 1076 -25.70 -32.89 12.73
CA ALA A 1076 -26.13 -34.19 12.26
C ALA A 1076 -27.64 -34.43 12.49
N ALA A 1077 -28.23 -33.76 13.47
CA ALA A 1077 -29.64 -33.89 13.85
C ALA A 1077 -30.61 -33.01 13.04
N ASN A 1078 -30.12 -31.93 12.39
CA ASN A 1078 -30.97 -31.05 11.57
C ASN A 1078 -30.91 -31.44 10.07
N PRO A 1079 -32.04 -31.71 9.40
CA PRO A 1079 -32.09 -32.04 7.96
C PRO A 1079 -31.64 -30.92 7.02
N ASN A 1080 -31.62 -29.68 7.48
CA ASN A 1080 -31.33 -28.49 6.69
C ASN A 1080 -29.86 -28.04 6.79
N VAL A 1081 -29.03 -28.71 7.59
CA VAL A 1081 -27.64 -28.31 7.87
C VAL A 1081 -26.63 -29.24 7.20
N LEU A 1082 -25.66 -28.64 6.48
CA LEU A 1082 -24.46 -29.29 5.98
C LEU A 1082 -23.22 -28.67 6.63
N LEU A 1083 -22.57 -29.42 7.52
CA LEU A 1083 -21.28 -29.05 8.10
C LEU A 1083 -20.14 -29.72 7.31
N ALA A 1084 -19.18 -28.90 6.86
CA ALA A 1084 -17.92 -29.35 6.29
C ALA A 1084 -16.73 -28.87 7.14
N VAL A 1085 -15.91 -29.81 7.61
CA VAL A 1085 -14.70 -29.51 8.39
C VAL A 1085 -13.44 -29.94 7.63
N THR A 1086 -12.58 -28.98 7.29
CA THR A 1086 -11.26 -29.27 6.73
C THR A 1086 -10.26 -29.62 7.84
N HIS A 1087 -9.30 -30.51 7.57
CA HIS A 1087 -8.22 -30.81 8.52
C HIS A 1087 -7.28 -29.61 8.76
N ALA A 1088 -7.20 -28.70 7.79
CA ALA A 1088 -6.40 -27.48 7.89
C ALA A 1088 -7.10 -26.32 7.16
N GLY A 1089 -6.84 -25.09 7.57
CA GLY A 1089 -7.38 -23.88 6.94
C GLY A 1089 -7.18 -22.60 7.76
N GLY A 1090 -6.97 -22.72 9.08
CA GLY A 1090 -6.93 -21.58 9.99
C GLY A 1090 -8.22 -20.77 10.00
N HIS A 1091 -8.20 -19.62 10.67
CA HIS A 1091 -9.33 -18.71 10.67
C HIS A 1091 -9.40 -17.94 9.35
N LEU A 1092 -10.47 -18.20 8.58
CA LEU A 1092 -10.80 -17.58 7.29
C LEU A 1092 -9.74 -17.69 6.17
N GLY A 1093 -8.64 -18.43 6.35
CA GLY A 1093 -7.56 -18.55 5.37
C GLY A 1093 -7.90 -19.49 4.21
N PHE A 1094 -8.05 -20.79 4.52
CA PHE A 1094 -8.34 -21.85 3.55
C PHE A 1094 -7.45 -21.81 2.29
N TYR A 1095 -6.18 -21.41 2.43
CA TYR A 1095 -5.26 -21.25 1.31
C TYR A 1095 -4.76 -22.60 0.78
N SER A 1096 -5.06 -22.88 -0.48
CA SER A 1096 -4.83 -24.14 -1.18
C SER A 1096 -3.78 -24.06 -2.30
N GLY A 1097 -3.22 -25.22 -2.64
CA GLY A 1097 -2.29 -25.42 -3.76
C GLY A 1097 -0.86 -24.95 -3.48
N THR A 1098 -0.14 -24.54 -4.53
CA THR A 1098 1.25 -24.04 -4.44
C THR A 1098 1.36 -22.51 -4.54
N ASN A 1099 0.30 -21.84 -4.99
CA ASN A 1099 0.26 -20.39 -5.17
C ASN A 1099 -0.38 -19.64 -4.00
N GLY A 1100 -1.02 -20.34 -3.05
CA GLY A 1100 -1.77 -19.71 -1.96
C GLY A 1100 -3.10 -19.12 -2.43
N HIS A 1101 -3.95 -19.90 -3.09
CA HIS A 1101 -5.29 -19.44 -3.49
C HIS A 1101 -6.29 -19.70 -2.36
N ALA A 1102 -7.08 -18.70 -1.94
CA ALA A 1102 -8.17 -18.91 -0.99
C ALA A 1102 -9.21 -19.88 -1.59
N TRP A 1103 -9.46 -21.02 -0.96
CA TRP A 1103 -10.35 -22.07 -1.48
C TRP A 1103 -11.82 -21.83 -1.12
N SER A 1104 -12.09 -21.17 0.02
CA SER A 1104 -13.45 -20.90 0.48
C SER A 1104 -14.32 -20.09 -0.49
N PRO A 1105 -13.84 -19.03 -1.20
CA PRO A 1105 -14.63 -18.33 -2.23
C PRO A 1105 -15.27 -19.25 -3.27
N SER A 1106 -14.50 -20.19 -3.83
CA SER A 1106 -14.99 -21.09 -4.88
C SER A 1106 -16.01 -22.12 -4.34
N VAL A 1107 -15.85 -22.58 -3.09
CA VAL A 1107 -16.82 -23.46 -2.42
C VAL A 1107 -18.13 -22.72 -2.12
N ILE A 1108 -18.04 -21.46 -1.69
CA ILE A 1108 -19.18 -20.56 -1.47
C ILE A 1108 -19.93 -20.38 -2.80
N ALA A 1109 -19.23 -20.11 -3.90
CA ALA A 1109 -19.83 -19.97 -5.22
C ALA A 1109 -20.50 -21.26 -5.73
N GLU A 1110 -19.86 -22.44 -5.57
CA GLU A 1110 -20.49 -23.73 -5.90
C GLU A 1110 -21.80 -23.96 -5.13
N TYR A 1111 -21.82 -23.61 -3.83
CA TYR A 1111 -23.02 -23.74 -2.99
C TYR A 1111 -24.13 -22.78 -3.45
N CYS A 1112 -23.84 -21.48 -3.60
CA CYS A 1112 -24.80 -20.49 -4.09
C CYS A 1112 -25.41 -20.92 -5.43
N ASN A 1113 -24.57 -21.28 -6.40
CA ASN A 1113 -25.01 -21.72 -7.73
C ASN A 1113 -25.86 -23.01 -7.66
N THR A 1114 -25.58 -23.90 -6.70
CA THR A 1114 -26.39 -25.10 -6.46
C THR A 1114 -27.75 -24.77 -5.85
N ILE A 1115 -27.82 -23.85 -4.89
CA ILE A 1115 -29.10 -23.37 -4.33
C ILE A 1115 -29.95 -22.68 -5.41
N HIS A 1116 -29.38 -21.76 -6.19
CA HIS A 1116 -30.09 -21.08 -7.28
C HIS A 1116 -30.64 -22.09 -8.30
N ARG A 1117 -29.84 -23.10 -8.70
CA ARG A 1117 -30.32 -24.21 -9.53
C ARG A 1117 -31.51 -24.93 -8.88
N LEU A 1118 -31.40 -25.30 -7.60
CA LEU A 1118 -32.45 -26.07 -6.91
C LEU A 1118 -33.76 -25.30 -6.76
N VAL A 1119 -33.70 -23.99 -6.49
CA VAL A 1119 -34.86 -23.08 -6.51
C VAL A 1119 -35.46 -23.00 -7.92
N SER A 1120 -34.65 -22.80 -8.97
CA SER A 1120 -35.14 -22.76 -10.36
C SER A 1120 -35.80 -24.07 -10.82
N THR A 1121 -35.46 -25.19 -10.20
CA THR A 1121 -36.07 -26.50 -10.44
C THR A 1121 -37.21 -26.86 -9.47
N GLY A 1122 -37.61 -25.95 -8.57
CA GLY A 1122 -38.68 -26.18 -7.59
C GLY A 1122 -38.36 -27.20 -6.49
N VAL A 1123 -37.10 -27.63 -6.36
CA VAL A 1123 -36.66 -28.60 -5.33
C VAL A 1123 -36.47 -27.92 -3.97
N ILE A 1124 -36.16 -26.63 -3.97
CA ILE A 1124 -36.29 -25.73 -2.82
C ILE A 1124 -37.43 -24.76 -3.19
N LYS A 1125 -38.37 -24.54 -2.28
CA LYS A 1125 -39.44 -23.53 -2.47
C LYS A 1125 -38.79 -22.15 -2.61
N SER A 1126 -39.26 -21.33 -3.54
CA SER A 1126 -38.92 -19.90 -3.47
C SER A 1126 -39.65 -19.24 -2.29
N ILE A 1127 -39.05 -18.17 -1.78
CA ILE A 1127 -39.58 -17.37 -0.67
C ILE A 1127 -39.95 -16.02 -1.26
N ALA A 1128 -41.25 -15.77 -1.40
CA ALA A 1128 -41.78 -14.48 -1.83
C ALA A 1128 -41.67 -13.44 -0.70
N ALA A 1129 -41.75 -12.15 -1.05
CA ALA A 1129 -42.09 -11.12 -0.08
C ALA A 1129 -43.52 -11.35 0.47
N PRO A 1130 -43.79 -11.07 1.75
CA PRO A 1130 -45.16 -11.08 2.28
C PRO A 1130 -46.00 -9.99 1.61
N GLU A 1131 -47.26 -10.31 1.28
CA GLU A 1131 -48.23 -9.34 0.77
C GLU A 1131 -48.61 -8.33 1.86
N GLU A 1132 -48.94 -7.09 1.49
CA GLU A 1132 -49.35 -6.07 2.46
C GLU A 1132 -50.70 -6.45 3.13
N PRO A 1133 -50.80 -6.44 4.47
CA PRO A 1133 -52.07 -6.66 5.14
C PRO A 1133 -53.02 -5.49 4.89
N ALA A 1134 -54.27 -5.81 4.54
CA ALA A 1134 -55.35 -4.83 4.48
C ALA A 1134 -55.64 -4.24 5.88
N PRO A 1135 -56.27 -3.05 5.98
CA PRO A 1135 -56.57 -2.41 7.26
C PRO A 1135 -57.40 -3.30 8.20
N VAL A 1136 -57.09 -3.20 9.50
CA VAL A 1136 -57.59 -4.07 10.57
C VAL A 1136 -59.05 -3.75 10.93
N GLU A 1137 -59.84 -4.80 11.16
CA GLU A 1137 -60.99 -4.77 12.07
C GLU A 1137 -60.66 -5.59 13.33
N GLU A 1138 -61.15 -5.15 14.49
CA GLU A 1138 -60.83 -5.69 15.82
C GLU A 1138 -61.84 -6.77 16.23
N GLU A 1139 -61.40 -7.87 16.87
CA GLU A 1139 -62.25 -8.66 17.77
C GLU A 1139 -61.41 -9.45 18.81
N GLU A 1140 -62.05 -9.99 19.84
CA GLU A 1140 -61.49 -10.16 21.19
C GLU A 1140 -60.93 -11.56 21.53
N GLU A 1141 -60.55 -11.76 22.80
CA GLU A 1141 -60.00 -12.99 23.39
C GLU A 1141 -61.01 -14.15 23.43
N GLU A 1142 -60.55 -15.41 23.36
CA GLU A 1142 -60.57 -16.32 24.53
C GLU A 1142 -59.87 -17.67 24.28
N LEU A 1143 -59.76 -18.48 25.34
CA LEU A 1143 -59.17 -19.83 25.36
C LEU A 1143 -60.21 -20.89 24.96
N GLU A 1144 -59.80 -22.06 24.45
CA GLU A 1144 -59.82 -23.30 25.27
C GLU A 1144 -59.28 -24.58 24.59
N THR A 1145 -59.22 -25.61 25.42
CA THR A 1145 -58.49 -26.88 25.43
C THR A 1145 -58.72 -27.89 24.30
N SER A 1146 -57.62 -28.55 23.89
CA SER A 1146 -57.44 -29.98 23.57
C SER A 1146 -58.59 -30.86 23.00
N THR A 1147 -58.25 -31.68 21.99
CA THR A 1147 -58.23 -33.16 22.14
C THR A 1147 -57.47 -33.85 20.99
N LEU A 1148 -57.16 -35.15 21.14
CA LEU A 1148 -56.56 -35.97 20.08
C LEU A 1148 -57.64 -36.54 19.13
N THR A 1149 -57.23 -36.86 17.91
CA THR A 1149 -57.62 -38.12 17.28
C THR A 1149 -56.49 -38.64 16.38
N MET A 1150 -56.48 -39.94 16.10
CA MET A 1150 -55.42 -40.64 15.36
C MET A 1150 -55.91 -41.07 13.96
N GLU A 1151 -55.05 -41.85 13.28
CA GLU A 1151 -55.33 -42.73 12.14
C GLU A 1151 -55.19 -42.11 10.73
N SER A 1152 -54.68 -42.82 9.73
CA SER A 1152 -53.71 -43.95 9.71
C SER A 1152 -53.26 -44.21 8.27
N GLU A 1153 -52.05 -44.75 8.06
CA GLU A 1153 -51.82 -45.88 7.14
C GLU A 1153 -50.38 -46.44 7.31
N GLU A 1154 -50.12 -47.64 6.75
CA GLU A 1154 -49.15 -48.59 7.32
C GLU A 1154 -47.76 -48.65 6.65
N ILE A 1155 -46.80 -49.24 7.40
CA ILE A 1155 -45.47 -49.67 6.92
C ILE A 1155 -45.34 -51.21 7.01
N PRO A 1156 -45.01 -51.88 5.90
CA PRO A 1156 -44.34 -53.19 5.87
C PRO A 1156 -42.93 -53.04 5.22
N ARG A 1157 -41.81 -52.81 5.91
CA ARG A 1157 -41.07 -53.61 6.94
C ARG A 1157 -40.09 -54.64 6.33
N ASP A 1158 -38.99 -54.89 7.06
CA ASP A 1158 -37.96 -55.95 6.89
C ASP A 1158 -37.02 -55.81 5.66
N GLU A 1159 -35.72 -56.13 5.68
CA GLU A 1159 -34.72 -56.53 6.71
C GLU A 1159 -33.29 -56.39 6.08
N PRO A 1160 -32.15 -56.66 6.76
CA PRO A 1160 -31.81 -56.55 8.20
C PRO A 1160 -30.56 -55.65 8.44
N ILE A 1161 -30.22 -55.39 9.72
CA ILE A 1161 -28.96 -54.70 10.09
C ILE A 1161 -27.80 -55.71 10.19
N VAL A 1162 -26.69 -55.46 9.47
CA VAL A 1162 -25.44 -56.23 9.60
C VAL A 1162 -24.37 -55.39 10.32
N PRO A 1163 -23.85 -55.83 11.48
CA PRO A 1163 -22.77 -55.11 12.17
C PRO A 1163 -21.41 -55.40 11.52
N LEU A 1164 -20.71 -54.35 11.09
CA LEU A 1164 -19.33 -54.45 10.60
C LEU A 1164 -18.38 -53.72 11.55
N SER A 1165 -17.86 -54.47 12.53
CA SER A 1165 -16.70 -54.07 13.31
C SER A 1165 -15.46 -53.96 12.40
N ARG A 1166 -14.59 -52.98 12.69
CA ARG A 1166 -13.20 -52.97 12.19
C ARG A 1166 -12.25 -52.49 13.28
N ASP A 1167 -11.21 -53.28 13.51
CA ASP A 1167 -10.21 -53.04 14.54
C ASP A 1167 -9.32 -51.83 14.24
N PHE A 1168 -8.84 -51.19 15.31
CA PHE A 1168 -7.78 -50.19 15.21
C PHE A 1168 -6.44 -50.86 14.88
N PRO A 1169 -5.70 -50.42 13.84
CA PRO A 1169 -4.38 -50.97 13.54
C PRO A 1169 -3.38 -50.60 14.64
N THR A 1170 -2.79 -51.62 15.28
CA THR A 1170 -1.68 -51.43 16.22
C THR A 1170 -0.42 -50.95 15.49
N LYS A 1171 0.45 -50.21 16.18
CA LYS A 1171 1.64 -49.52 15.64
C LYS A 1171 2.64 -50.37 14.82
N ARG A 1172 2.50 -51.70 14.75
CA ARG A 1172 3.28 -52.54 13.84
C ARG A 1172 2.80 -52.42 12.38
N LYS A 1173 1.50 -52.60 12.12
CA LYS A 1173 0.94 -52.57 10.75
C LYS A 1173 1.33 -51.33 9.96
N LEU A 1174 1.32 -50.15 10.60
CA LEU A 1174 1.71 -48.90 9.94
C LEU A 1174 3.21 -48.85 9.55
N VAL A 1175 4.08 -49.57 10.26
CA VAL A 1175 5.51 -49.71 9.89
C VAL A 1175 5.68 -50.72 8.77
N ASP A 1176 4.91 -51.82 8.81
CA ASP A 1176 4.92 -52.85 7.79
C ASP A 1176 4.38 -52.28 6.45
N GLU A 1177 3.23 -51.61 6.46
CA GLU A 1177 2.63 -50.92 5.30
C GLU A 1177 3.55 -49.81 4.72
N ILE A 1178 4.27 -49.06 5.56
CA ILE A 1178 5.28 -48.09 5.09
C ILE A 1178 6.48 -48.81 4.45
N THR A 1179 6.85 -49.99 4.95
CA THR A 1179 7.94 -50.80 4.38
C THR A 1179 7.53 -51.38 3.02
N ASP A 1180 6.30 -51.88 2.90
CA ASP A 1180 5.75 -52.41 1.65
C ASP A 1180 5.57 -51.30 0.58
N VAL A 1181 5.14 -50.10 0.95
CA VAL A 1181 5.07 -48.95 0.03
C VAL A 1181 6.47 -48.50 -0.43
N VAL A 1182 7.48 -48.56 0.44
CA VAL A 1182 8.88 -48.28 0.09
C VAL A 1182 9.47 -49.39 -0.79
N ALA A 1183 9.12 -50.66 -0.56
CA ALA A 1183 9.51 -51.77 -1.42
C ALA A 1183 8.88 -51.64 -2.82
N ALA A 1184 7.56 -51.40 -2.89
CA ALA A 1184 6.85 -51.20 -4.16
C ALA A 1184 7.39 -49.99 -4.97
N THR A 1185 7.78 -48.89 -4.30
CA THR A 1185 8.44 -47.77 -4.99
C THR A 1185 9.91 -48.00 -5.32
N LEU A 1186 10.57 -49.00 -4.73
CA LEU A 1186 11.88 -49.47 -5.19
C LEU A 1186 11.74 -50.38 -6.42
N ASP A 1187 10.83 -51.35 -6.38
CA ASP A 1187 10.58 -52.30 -7.48
C ASP A 1187 10.14 -51.57 -8.77
N ASP A 1188 9.16 -50.65 -8.66
CA ASP A 1188 8.66 -49.80 -9.77
C ASP A 1188 9.76 -48.86 -10.32
N MET A 1189 10.71 -48.43 -9.48
CA MET A 1189 11.91 -47.70 -9.93
C MET A 1189 12.89 -48.61 -10.68
N THR A 1190 13.05 -49.88 -10.30
CA THR A 1190 13.88 -50.85 -11.08
C THR A 1190 13.26 -51.17 -12.43
N ASP A 1191 11.96 -51.45 -12.52
CA ASP A 1191 11.31 -51.76 -13.81
C ASP A 1191 11.32 -50.54 -14.75
N THR A 1192 11.09 -49.33 -14.21
CA THR A 1192 11.23 -48.08 -14.97
C THR A 1192 12.67 -47.85 -15.45
N LEU A 1193 13.69 -48.26 -14.67
CA LEU A 1193 15.10 -48.22 -15.09
C LEU A 1193 15.43 -49.26 -16.17
N ILE A 1194 14.81 -50.45 -16.12
CA ILE A 1194 14.99 -51.53 -17.08
C ILE A 1194 14.39 -51.16 -18.45
N GLN A 1195 13.23 -50.49 -18.49
CA GLN A 1195 12.57 -50.11 -19.75
C GLN A 1195 13.22 -48.94 -20.52
N HIS A 1196 14.22 -48.25 -19.96
CA HIS A 1196 14.86 -47.09 -20.59
C HIS A 1196 16.39 -47.20 -20.75
N ALA A 1197 16.98 -48.39 -20.56
CA ALA A 1197 18.40 -48.63 -20.78
C ALA A 1197 18.68 -49.26 -22.17
N THR A 1198 19.32 -48.53 -23.08
CA THR A 1198 19.95 -49.14 -24.26
C THR A 1198 21.16 -49.99 -23.83
N VAL A 1199 21.12 -51.28 -24.18
CA VAL A 1199 21.94 -52.34 -23.57
C VAL A 1199 23.45 -52.09 -23.63
N ASP A 1200 23.96 -51.51 -24.72
CA ASP A 1200 25.40 -51.34 -24.95
C ASP A 1200 26.10 -50.46 -23.89
N THR A 1201 25.39 -49.45 -23.37
CA THR A 1201 25.90 -48.54 -22.34
C THR A 1201 26.02 -49.19 -20.96
N ALA A 1202 25.16 -50.16 -20.63
CA ALA A 1202 25.21 -50.89 -19.36
C ALA A 1202 26.41 -51.84 -19.29
N ILE A 1203 26.68 -52.56 -20.39
CA ILE A 1203 27.80 -53.51 -20.47
C ILE A 1203 29.15 -52.78 -20.34
N TYR A 1204 29.34 -51.67 -21.07
CA TYR A 1204 30.57 -50.88 -20.98
C TYR A 1204 30.81 -50.26 -19.60
N SER A 1205 29.76 -49.76 -18.93
CA SER A 1205 29.90 -49.19 -17.58
C SER A 1205 30.16 -50.26 -16.51
N GLY A 1206 29.52 -51.43 -16.62
CA GLY A 1206 29.78 -52.59 -15.74
C GLY A 1206 31.22 -53.11 -15.83
N LEU A 1207 31.77 -53.26 -17.04
CA LEU A 1207 33.16 -53.69 -17.25
C LEU A 1207 34.18 -52.68 -16.68
N VAL A 1208 33.93 -51.38 -16.85
CA VAL A 1208 34.78 -50.33 -16.25
C VAL A 1208 34.67 -50.34 -14.71
N ALA A 1209 33.48 -50.56 -14.15
CA ALA A 1209 33.29 -50.67 -12.71
C ALA A 1209 34.02 -51.89 -12.11
N MET A 1210 33.92 -53.08 -12.74
CA MET A 1210 34.68 -54.26 -12.31
C MET A 1210 36.20 -54.04 -12.43
N GLY A 1211 36.67 -53.41 -13.51
CA GLY A 1211 38.09 -53.09 -13.69
C GLY A 1211 38.63 -52.15 -12.59
N LEU A 1212 37.86 -51.13 -12.21
CA LEU A 1212 38.20 -50.22 -11.11
C LEU A 1212 38.15 -50.91 -9.74
N TYR A 1213 37.18 -51.81 -9.52
CA TYR A 1213 37.08 -52.59 -8.28
C TYR A 1213 38.26 -53.56 -8.13
N TYR A 1214 38.62 -54.31 -9.18
CA TYR A 1214 39.78 -55.21 -9.19
C TYR A 1214 41.10 -54.44 -8.98
N TRP A 1215 41.24 -53.26 -9.60
CA TRP A 1215 42.41 -52.38 -9.40
C TRP A 1215 42.52 -51.81 -7.99
N TRP A 1216 41.38 -51.53 -7.33
CA TRP A 1216 41.34 -51.09 -5.93
C TRP A 1216 41.62 -52.23 -4.95
N TRP A 1217 41.04 -53.41 -5.18
CA TRP A 1217 41.25 -54.61 -4.37
C TRP A 1217 42.72 -55.05 -4.39
N LYS A 1218 43.37 -55.03 -5.57
CA LYS A 1218 44.80 -55.35 -5.76
C LYS A 1218 45.77 -54.23 -5.28
N ARG A 1219 45.26 -53.25 -4.53
CA ARG A 1219 46.00 -52.14 -3.91
C ARG A 1219 45.77 -52.02 -2.39
N LYS A 1220 45.05 -52.98 -1.80
CA LYS A 1220 45.10 -53.31 -0.38
C LYS A 1220 45.95 -54.56 -0.16
#